data_AF-A0A7J6M9Z1-F1
#
_entry.id   AF-A0A7J6M9Z1-F1
#
_cell.length_a   1.000
_cell.length_b   1.000
_cell.length_c   1.000
_cell.angle_alpha   90.00
_cell.angle_beta   90.00
_cell.angle_gamma   90.00
#
_symmetry.space_group_name_H-M   'P 1'
#
loop_
_entity.id
_entity.type
_entity.pdbx_description
1 polymer ?
#
loop_
_entity_poly.entity_id
_entity_poly.type
_entity_poly.pdbx_seq_one_letter_code
_entity_poly.pdbx_strand_id
1 'polypeptide(L)'
;MTGHCSAQVVPGRADWDALTPSDRNVPLGSYGKSAVLVIDVQRQCSVRGEGVWTDLQPSDSPYFFDKLDSMVTNIAQLLRCAREHKVKNEVIYTYVEALTSDCRDASLDYKLSGGPSRPLLVPKGSPGAQILTQIKPEADDILLPKTSCSVFQSTNIDYVLRNLGVKHLLVVGQLTNQCVESCVRDAADLGYLVTVVEDACVALSEEDHITGLKNMAGFARVLTTREALIEIADSPCSAGTDRETKNHVVAAPASTQTSVGVLNALPEVECNYKYFLPSKMEFSGDQFGLGQALLHSLRVMDVGMLRYVTCDVGGQIRSKSVVLHDSCTVTDLLKGVPFVSCVNALPSFGDVICGDASAQGSHNLLGDFSTLGILPGARVEPGTSRKVAYVYGNLFDPVSGRPGLCPRSVLAEQCLRAEKEFGLRIQCGVEIEFMLFEKGAEAPTGMPFKPLGRRCNFADDAAMSEPRLESFVADLLASLKDQPNGCRPIDVCHAEASWGQYELAVKHCDEPVKMADSVVTIRQTLRRLADKHGLGLCLLPKLSETAVGSGLHSHWSFYEVDSEGRQLSGSANALVSPSGPYGLSAKGGHFMAGVLDHLCALTAVTMPTTNSFRRMVDGYWAGTYRCWGYEDKEAPIRLCGIDTFTANATGLPNNFEVKCMDATCNPYLAMAAIIACGLNGIKKGSPLPPPVRCDLADRAAEYESLPRDLASAVDRLKSDTVIGGAFGKTIIKNFVAVKKAEIEHFKDLSIDEEVKALADTF
;
A
#
# COMPACT_ATOMS: atom_id res chain seq x y z
N MET A 1 -1.74 -8.21 63.72
CA MET A 1 -0.80 -9.35 63.60
C MET A 1 0.14 -9.02 62.45
N THR A 2 1.45 -9.14 62.69
CA THR A 2 2.51 -8.87 61.71
C THR A 2 2.63 -10.02 60.71
N GLY A 3 3.05 -9.72 59.48
CA GLY A 3 3.22 -10.72 58.42
C GLY A 3 3.82 -10.16 57.14
N HIS A 4 4.99 -9.53 57.21
CA HIS A 4 5.80 -9.33 56.00
C HIS A 4 6.24 -10.70 55.48
N CYS A 5 5.81 -11.06 54.27
CA CYS A 5 6.38 -12.18 53.54
C CYS A 5 7.25 -11.63 52.41
N SER A 6 8.56 -11.58 52.65
CA SER A 6 9.54 -11.29 51.62
C SER A 6 9.57 -12.44 50.62
N ALA A 7 9.02 -12.24 49.42
CA ALA A 7 9.27 -13.16 48.32
C ALA A 7 10.75 -13.10 47.96
N GLN A 8 11.48 -14.18 48.24
CA GLN A 8 12.87 -14.30 47.82
C GLN A 8 12.94 -14.24 46.29
N VAL A 9 13.92 -13.51 45.76
CA VAL A 9 14.24 -13.58 44.33
C VAL A 9 14.64 -15.02 44.00
N VAL A 10 13.83 -15.69 43.19
CA VAL A 10 14.16 -17.00 42.64
C VAL A 10 15.21 -16.79 41.54
N PRO A 11 16.47 -17.26 41.71
CA PRO A 11 17.46 -17.14 40.65
C PRO A 11 17.12 -18.16 39.55
N GLY A 12 16.56 -17.72 38.44
CA GLY A 12 16.22 -18.63 37.33
C GLY A 12 15.13 -18.20 36.34
N ARG A 13 14.45 -17.06 36.52
CA ARG A 13 13.68 -16.45 35.42
C ARG A 13 14.51 -15.33 34.79
N ALA A 14 15.24 -15.69 33.72
CA ALA A 14 15.78 -14.71 32.79
C ALA A 14 14.64 -13.96 32.08
N ASP A 15 14.91 -12.72 31.66
CA ASP A 15 13.97 -11.89 30.93
C ASP A 15 13.54 -12.55 29.61
N TRP A 16 12.25 -12.84 29.47
CA TRP A 16 11.65 -13.34 28.22
C TRP A 16 10.68 -12.35 27.57
N ASP A 17 10.44 -11.18 28.18
CA ASP A 17 9.71 -10.06 27.57
C ASP A 17 10.64 -9.25 26.64
N ALA A 18 11.27 -9.96 25.70
CA ALA A 18 12.08 -9.37 24.65
C ALA A 18 11.18 -8.66 23.62
N LEU A 19 11.72 -7.60 22.99
CA LEU A 19 11.09 -6.85 21.91
C LEU A 19 10.57 -7.80 20.81
N THR A 20 9.33 -7.59 20.36
CA THR A 20 8.80 -8.24 19.15
C THR A 20 9.77 -7.98 18.00
N PRO A 21 10.30 -9.01 17.31
CA PRO A 21 11.27 -8.81 16.25
C PRO A 21 10.73 -7.94 15.10
N SER A 22 11.58 -7.05 14.60
CA SER A 22 11.25 -6.11 13.51
C SER A 22 11.22 -6.73 12.12
N ASP A 23 11.75 -7.95 11.98
CA ASP A 23 11.74 -8.72 10.75
C ASP A 23 11.54 -10.21 11.06
N ARG A 24 11.32 -11.03 10.02
CA ARG A 24 11.13 -12.48 10.17
C ARG A 24 12.45 -13.26 10.20
N ASN A 25 13.60 -12.67 9.89
CA ASN A 25 14.88 -13.35 9.72
C ASN A 25 15.66 -13.52 11.04
N VAL A 26 14.94 -14.02 12.05
CA VAL A 26 15.40 -14.20 13.43
C VAL A 26 15.95 -15.62 13.58
N PRO A 27 17.18 -15.81 14.11
CA PRO A 27 17.73 -17.15 14.38
C PRO A 27 16.89 -17.97 15.37
N LEU A 28 16.79 -19.27 15.15
CA LEU A 28 16.03 -20.18 16.02
C LEU A 28 16.45 -20.05 17.50
N GLY A 29 15.48 -19.96 18.40
CA GLY A 29 15.71 -19.85 19.84
C GLY A 29 16.27 -18.51 20.34
N SER A 30 16.44 -17.50 19.46
CA SER A 30 16.81 -16.13 19.88
C SER A 30 15.62 -15.26 20.32
N TYR A 31 14.38 -15.69 20.00
CA TYR A 31 13.13 -15.08 20.46
C TYR A 31 12.19 -16.16 21.00
N GLY A 32 12.14 -16.32 22.32
CA GLY A 32 11.38 -17.38 22.99
C GLY A 32 11.88 -18.80 22.71
N LYS A 33 11.11 -19.82 23.13
CA LYS A 33 11.42 -21.21 22.77
C LYS A 33 11.06 -21.51 21.31
N SER A 34 11.77 -22.47 20.72
CA SER A 34 11.45 -23.07 19.43
C SER A 34 10.78 -24.44 19.58
N ALA A 35 10.09 -24.89 18.55
CA ALA A 35 9.62 -26.28 18.43
C ALA A 35 9.83 -26.80 17.01
N VAL A 36 10.29 -28.05 16.88
CA VAL A 36 10.31 -28.78 15.60
C VAL A 36 8.96 -29.44 15.41
N LEU A 37 8.25 -29.07 14.35
CA LEU A 37 6.92 -29.59 14.01
C LEU A 37 7.02 -30.47 12.76
N VAL A 38 6.84 -31.78 12.95
CA VAL A 38 6.83 -32.79 11.89
C VAL A 38 5.40 -32.99 11.39
N ILE A 39 5.17 -32.76 10.10
CA ILE A 39 3.85 -32.81 9.47
C ILE A 39 3.70 -34.05 8.57
N ASP A 40 2.74 -34.91 8.90
CA ASP A 40 2.23 -36.00 8.06
C ASP A 40 3.31 -36.96 7.53
N VAL A 41 4.28 -37.36 8.35
CA VAL A 41 5.31 -38.37 7.98
C VAL A 41 4.96 -39.74 8.56
N GLN A 42 3.84 -40.28 8.07
CA GLN A 42 3.20 -41.54 8.54
C GLN A 42 3.02 -42.55 7.40
N ARG A 43 2.73 -43.81 7.74
CA ARG A 43 2.58 -44.90 6.76
C ARG A 43 1.54 -44.61 5.66
N GLN A 44 0.41 -43.97 6.00
CA GLN A 44 -0.66 -43.62 5.05
C GLN A 44 -0.19 -42.87 3.80
N CYS A 45 0.80 -41.99 3.94
CA CYS A 45 1.29 -41.09 2.89
C CYS A 45 2.78 -41.30 2.54
N SER A 46 3.49 -42.18 3.25
CA SER A 46 4.95 -42.33 3.09
C SER A 46 5.41 -43.68 2.53
N VAL A 47 4.54 -44.70 2.50
CA VAL A 47 4.97 -46.06 2.12
C VAL A 47 4.42 -46.45 0.75
N ARG A 48 5.31 -46.81 -0.18
CA ARG A 48 4.96 -47.29 -1.53
C ARG A 48 4.02 -48.51 -1.41
N GLY A 49 2.89 -48.49 -2.13
CA GLY A 49 1.89 -49.56 -2.11
C GLY A 49 0.93 -49.55 -0.91
N GLU A 50 1.06 -48.61 0.03
CA GLU A 50 0.15 -48.48 1.17
C GLU A 50 -0.64 -47.16 1.15
N GLY A 51 -1.81 -47.14 1.78
CA GLY A 51 -2.63 -45.94 1.95
C GLY A 51 -2.92 -45.22 0.63
N VAL A 52 -2.52 -43.96 0.52
CA VAL A 52 -2.71 -43.15 -0.71
C VAL A 52 -1.82 -43.59 -1.87
N TRP A 53 -1.05 -44.68 -1.73
CA TRP A 53 -0.16 -45.22 -2.77
C TRP A 53 -0.50 -46.65 -3.21
N THR A 54 -1.51 -47.29 -2.63
CA THR A 54 -1.90 -48.68 -2.97
C THR A 54 -2.25 -48.90 -4.45
N ASP A 55 -2.80 -47.91 -5.14
CA ASP A 55 -3.28 -48.05 -6.53
C ASP A 55 -2.32 -47.45 -7.58
N LEU A 56 -1.15 -46.95 -7.16
CA LEU A 56 -0.18 -46.26 -8.02
C LEU A 56 1.02 -47.17 -8.34
N GLN A 57 1.45 -47.17 -9.60
CA GLN A 57 2.67 -47.88 -9.99
C GLN A 57 3.91 -47.14 -9.47
N PRO A 58 5.04 -47.83 -9.21
CA PRO A 58 6.27 -47.20 -8.74
C PRO A 58 6.83 -46.10 -9.67
N SER A 59 6.40 -46.09 -10.94
CA SER A 59 6.70 -45.11 -11.99
C SER A 59 5.93 -43.80 -11.91
N ASP A 60 4.84 -43.74 -11.13
CA ASP A 60 3.83 -42.68 -11.29
C ASP A 60 4.12 -41.43 -10.46
N SER A 61 5.11 -41.50 -9.57
CA SER A 61 5.59 -40.37 -8.76
C SER A 61 7.06 -40.57 -8.35
N PRO A 62 8.02 -40.62 -9.30
CA PRO A 62 9.42 -40.91 -9.00
C PRO A 62 10.02 -39.83 -8.10
N TYR A 63 9.84 -38.56 -8.45
CA TYR A 63 10.32 -37.40 -7.67
C TYR A 63 9.95 -37.49 -6.19
N PHE A 64 8.67 -37.69 -5.87
CA PHE A 64 8.18 -37.70 -4.49
C PHE A 64 8.94 -38.71 -3.64
N PHE A 65 9.03 -39.96 -4.10
CA PHE A 65 9.68 -41.02 -3.33
C PHE A 65 11.21 -40.92 -3.34
N ASP A 66 11.83 -40.47 -4.43
CA ASP A 66 13.28 -40.26 -4.51
C ASP A 66 13.72 -39.16 -3.53
N LYS A 67 12.89 -38.13 -3.34
CA LYS A 67 13.10 -37.08 -2.33
C LYS A 67 12.70 -37.51 -0.93
N LEU A 68 11.65 -38.34 -0.77
CA LEU A 68 11.12 -38.76 0.53
C LEU A 68 12.19 -39.39 1.42
N ASP A 69 13.04 -40.28 0.90
CA ASP A 69 14.10 -40.92 1.68
C ASP A 69 15.14 -39.90 2.19
N SER A 70 15.49 -38.90 1.37
CA SER A 70 16.37 -37.80 1.77
C SER A 70 15.73 -36.87 2.81
N MET A 71 14.44 -36.54 2.63
CA MET A 71 13.63 -35.74 3.54
C MET A 71 13.53 -36.42 4.92
N VAL A 72 13.19 -37.71 4.97
CA VAL A 72 13.11 -38.49 6.22
C VAL A 72 14.48 -38.55 6.92
N THR A 73 15.57 -38.69 6.16
CA THR A 73 16.94 -38.68 6.69
C THR A 73 17.31 -37.33 7.30
N ASN A 74 16.88 -36.23 6.69
CA ASN A 74 17.09 -34.86 7.17
C ASN A 74 16.25 -34.56 8.42
N ILE A 75 14.97 -34.92 8.43
CA ILE A 75 14.11 -34.84 9.62
C ILE A 75 14.72 -35.62 10.79
N ALA A 76 15.24 -36.83 10.55
CA ALA A 76 15.90 -37.62 11.59
C ALA A 76 17.17 -36.95 12.17
N GLN A 77 17.89 -36.12 11.39
CA GLN A 77 19.01 -35.33 11.90
C GLN A 77 18.53 -34.16 12.77
N LEU A 78 17.54 -33.40 12.28
CA LEU A 78 16.96 -32.26 13.00
C LEU A 78 16.36 -32.68 14.34
N LEU A 79 15.62 -33.79 14.37
CA LEU A 79 15.02 -34.34 15.59
C LEU A 79 16.07 -34.73 16.64
N ARG A 80 17.17 -35.39 16.24
CA ARG A 80 18.27 -35.71 17.17
C ARG A 80 18.89 -34.44 17.75
N CYS A 81 19.22 -33.48 16.90
CA CYS A 81 19.82 -32.21 17.33
C CYS A 81 18.89 -31.41 18.25
N ALA A 82 17.59 -31.37 17.95
CA ALA A 82 16.58 -30.72 18.79
C ALA A 82 16.43 -31.41 20.16
N ARG A 83 16.43 -32.75 20.21
CA ARG A 83 16.37 -33.53 21.47
C ARG A 83 17.63 -33.36 22.32
N GLU A 84 18.81 -33.29 21.72
CA GLU A 84 20.07 -32.94 22.41
C GLU A 84 19.99 -31.52 23.04
N HIS A 85 19.21 -30.62 22.45
CA HIS A 85 18.99 -29.24 22.90
C HIS A 85 17.56 -29.00 23.45
N LYS A 86 16.92 -30.03 24.05
CA LYS A 86 15.48 -30.01 24.42
C LYS A 86 15.05 -28.85 25.33
N VAL A 87 15.97 -28.30 26.14
CA VAL A 87 15.70 -27.13 26.99
C VAL A 87 15.26 -25.90 26.16
N LYS A 88 15.73 -25.79 24.91
CA LYS A 88 15.40 -24.72 23.96
C LYS A 88 14.36 -25.14 22.91
N ASN A 89 14.32 -26.43 22.55
CA ASN A 89 13.56 -26.97 21.42
C ASN A 89 12.58 -28.06 21.87
N GLU A 90 11.28 -27.83 21.67
CA GLU A 90 10.27 -28.90 21.81
C GLU A 90 10.17 -29.74 20.53
N VAL A 91 9.68 -30.98 20.63
CA VAL A 91 9.46 -31.88 19.49
C VAL A 91 7.99 -32.27 19.42
N ILE A 92 7.36 -31.96 18.29
CA ILE A 92 5.91 -32.12 18.07
C ILE A 92 5.69 -32.82 16.73
N TYR A 93 4.82 -33.82 16.73
CA TYR A 93 4.34 -34.52 15.54
C TYR A 93 2.87 -34.22 15.33
N THR A 94 2.50 -33.95 14.08
CA THR A 94 1.11 -34.02 13.64
C THR A 94 0.97 -34.96 12.45
N TYR A 95 -0.15 -35.66 12.40
CA TYR A 95 -0.41 -36.75 11.47
C TYR A 95 -1.91 -36.90 11.27
N VAL A 96 -2.34 -37.33 10.09
CA VAL A 96 -3.73 -37.61 9.77
C VAL A 96 -4.22 -38.83 10.54
N GLU A 97 -5.13 -38.62 11.48
CA GLU A 97 -5.88 -39.67 12.19
C GLU A 97 -7.18 -39.08 12.71
N ALA A 98 -8.29 -39.79 12.48
CA ALA A 98 -9.59 -39.43 13.02
C ALA A 98 -9.72 -39.78 14.51
N LEU A 99 -10.47 -38.99 15.26
CA LEU A 99 -10.87 -39.31 16.63
C LEU A 99 -11.86 -40.48 16.70
N THR A 100 -12.48 -40.83 15.57
CA THR A 100 -13.47 -41.91 15.42
C THR A 100 -13.00 -43.00 14.45
N SER A 101 -13.51 -44.23 14.61
CA SER A 101 -13.19 -45.35 13.73
C SER A 101 -13.91 -45.30 12.38
N ASP A 102 -15.02 -44.56 12.28
CA ASP A 102 -15.78 -44.29 11.05
C ASP A 102 -15.34 -42.98 10.35
N CYS A 103 -14.33 -42.29 10.89
CA CYS A 103 -13.79 -41.02 10.36
C CYS A 103 -14.84 -39.91 10.16
N ARG A 104 -15.96 -39.96 10.89
CA ARG A 104 -17.05 -38.97 10.72
C ARG A 104 -16.62 -37.55 11.10
N ASP A 105 -15.60 -37.41 11.93
CA ASP A 105 -14.95 -36.17 12.35
C ASP A 105 -13.86 -35.67 11.38
N ALA A 106 -13.58 -36.39 10.30
CA ALA A 106 -12.74 -35.88 9.21
C ALA A 106 -13.33 -34.60 8.60
N SER A 107 -12.48 -33.65 8.20
CA SER A 107 -12.93 -32.46 7.46
C SER A 107 -13.65 -32.83 6.15
N LEU A 108 -14.47 -31.91 5.64
CA LEU A 108 -15.13 -32.11 4.34
C LEU A 108 -14.09 -32.28 3.22
N ASP A 109 -12.99 -31.52 3.27
CA ASP A 109 -11.89 -31.66 2.32
C ASP A 109 -11.32 -33.07 2.33
N TYR A 110 -10.92 -33.62 3.48
CA TYR A 110 -10.38 -34.99 3.56
C TYR A 110 -11.39 -36.08 3.14
N LYS A 111 -12.70 -35.83 3.28
CA LYS A 111 -13.77 -36.70 2.75
C LYS A 111 -13.92 -36.62 1.22
N LEU A 112 -13.35 -35.62 0.56
CA LEU A 112 -13.43 -35.36 -0.88
C LEU A 112 -12.08 -35.45 -1.61
N SER A 113 -10.95 -35.30 -0.92
CA SER A 113 -9.59 -35.42 -1.49
C SER A 113 -9.41 -36.79 -2.15
N GLY A 114 -8.98 -36.84 -3.41
CA GLY A 114 -8.92 -38.09 -4.18
C GLY A 114 -10.25 -38.52 -4.82
N GLY A 115 -11.32 -37.73 -4.64
CA GLY A 115 -12.64 -37.97 -5.20
C GLY A 115 -13.45 -39.06 -4.45
N PRO A 116 -14.66 -39.39 -4.93
CA PRO A 116 -15.57 -40.35 -4.27
C PRO A 116 -14.97 -41.75 -4.08
N SER A 117 -13.92 -42.08 -4.83
CA SER A 117 -13.28 -43.39 -4.86
C SER A 117 -12.11 -43.53 -3.87
N ARG A 118 -11.56 -42.43 -3.32
CA ARG A 118 -10.28 -42.49 -2.59
C ARG A 118 -10.07 -41.38 -1.53
N PRO A 119 -11.00 -41.20 -0.58
CA PRO A 119 -10.93 -40.14 0.43
C PRO A 119 -9.75 -40.33 1.40
N LEU A 120 -9.20 -39.23 1.93
CA LEU A 120 -8.09 -39.22 2.89
C LEU A 120 -8.59 -39.51 4.32
N LEU A 121 -9.06 -40.73 4.55
CA LEU A 121 -9.61 -41.17 5.83
C LEU A 121 -8.67 -42.16 6.52
N VAL A 122 -8.24 -41.81 7.74
CA VAL A 122 -7.37 -42.65 8.58
C VAL A 122 -8.10 -42.95 9.89
N PRO A 123 -8.72 -44.14 10.04
CA PRO A 123 -9.42 -44.52 11.26
C PRO A 123 -8.51 -44.53 12.49
N LYS A 124 -9.08 -44.19 13.64
CA LYS A 124 -8.38 -44.25 14.93
C LYS A 124 -7.74 -45.61 15.19
N GLY A 125 -6.44 -45.61 15.50
CA GLY A 125 -5.64 -46.81 15.77
C GLY A 125 -5.28 -47.62 14.53
N SER A 126 -5.57 -47.14 13.31
CA SER A 126 -5.24 -47.87 12.08
C SER A 126 -3.73 -47.88 11.78
N PRO A 127 -3.21 -48.88 11.05
CA PRO A 127 -1.80 -48.92 10.65
C PRO A 127 -1.34 -47.74 9.77
N GLY A 128 -2.26 -46.98 9.18
CA GLY A 128 -1.96 -45.77 8.40
C GLY A 128 -1.54 -44.58 9.27
N ALA A 129 -2.01 -44.52 10.52
CA ALA A 129 -1.69 -43.47 11.50
C ALA A 129 -0.26 -43.57 12.05
N GLN A 130 0.45 -44.68 11.83
CA GLN A 130 1.75 -44.93 12.40
C GLN A 130 2.84 -44.04 11.75
N ILE A 131 3.55 -43.25 12.56
CA ILE A 131 4.74 -42.49 12.15
C ILE A 131 5.83 -43.45 11.65
N LEU A 132 6.61 -43.04 10.66
CA LEU A 132 7.72 -43.84 10.12
C LEU A 132 8.77 -44.21 11.17
N THR A 133 9.33 -45.42 11.07
CA THR A 133 10.27 -45.96 12.06
C THR A 133 11.60 -45.20 12.11
N GLN A 134 12.03 -44.61 10.99
CA GLN A 134 13.25 -43.81 10.86
C GLN A 134 13.22 -42.51 11.70
N ILE A 135 12.02 -41.98 11.96
CA ILE A 135 11.78 -40.74 12.73
C ILE A 135 10.82 -41.01 13.89
N LYS A 136 10.84 -42.22 14.44
CA LYS A 136 9.91 -42.68 15.47
C LYS A 136 9.85 -41.69 16.65
N PRO A 137 8.65 -41.30 17.12
CA PRO A 137 8.51 -40.49 18.33
C PRO A 137 9.08 -41.20 19.56
N GLU A 138 9.71 -40.42 20.43
CA GLU A 138 10.15 -40.85 21.76
C GLU A 138 9.02 -40.69 22.79
N ALA A 139 9.21 -41.21 24.00
CA ALA A 139 8.15 -41.31 25.01
C ALA A 139 7.65 -39.96 25.56
N ASP A 140 8.38 -38.88 25.30
CA ASP A 140 8.15 -37.51 25.80
C ASP A 140 8.08 -36.49 24.63
N ASP A 141 7.76 -36.97 23.42
CA ASP A 141 7.39 -36.14 22.28
C ASP A 141 5.87 -35.93 22.25
N ILE A 142 5.41 -34.81 21.70
CA ILE A 142 3.98 -34.48 21.63
C ILE A 142 3.40 -35.00 20.30
N LEU A 143 2.30 -35.75 20.37
CA LEU A 143 1.58 -36.30 19.21
C LEU A 143 0.18 -35.69 19.09
N LEU A 144 -0.11 -35.02 17.97
CA LEU A 144 -1.36 -34.33 17.69
C LEU A 144 -2.03 -34.87 16.41
N PRO A 145 -2.96 -35.84 16.53
CA PRO A 145 -3.73 -36.34 15.38
C PRO A 145 -4.61 -35.21 14.83
N LYS A 146 -4.60 -35.01 13.51
CA LYS A 146 -5.35 -33.95 12.82
C LYS A 146 -6.31 -34.49 11.77
N THR A 147 -7.37 -33.74 11.52
CA THR A 147 -8.46 -34.12 10.59
C THR A 147 -8.66 -33.14 9.43
N SER A 148 -7.74 -32.18 9.27
CA SER A 148 -7.67 -31.18 8.19
C SER A 148 -6.22 -30.91 7.76
N CYS A 149 -6.02 -30.15 6.68
CA CYS A 149 -4.69 -29.77 6.18
C CYS A 149 -3.84 -29.01 7.22
N SER A 150 -4.39 -27.94 7.81
CA SER A 150 -3.74 -27.23 8.91
C SER A 150 -4.00 -27.93 10.24
N VAL A 151 -2.93 -28.12 11.01
CA VAL A 151 -2.96 -28.60 12.39
C VAL A 151 -3.64 -27.61 13.35
N PHE A 152 -3.61 -26.31 13.04
CA PHE A 152 -4.24 -25.27 13.87
C PHE A 152 -5.77 -25.27 13.81
N GLN A 153 -6.35 -25.79 12.72
CA GLN A 153 -7.81 -25.82 12.53
C GLN A 153 -8.49 -27.02 13.19
N SER A 154 -7.79 -28.17 13.31
CA SER A 154 -8.37 -29.43 13.82
C SER A 154 -7.73 -29.96 15.10
N THR A 155 -6.80 -29.23 15.72
CA THR A 155 -6.18 -29.63 16.99
C THR A 155 -6.08 -28.46 17.97
N ASN A 156 -5.68 -28.74 19.21
CA ASN A 156 -5.42 -27.75 20.24
C ASN A 156 -3.95 -27.24 20.25
N ILE A 157 -3.22 -27.37 19.12
CA ILE A 157 -1.78 -27.06 19.05
C ILE A 157 -1.42 -25.63 19.54
N ASP A 158 -2.21 -24.60 19.20
CA ASP A 158 -1.95 -23.22 19.63
C ASP A 158 -1.98 -23.08 21.15
N TYR A 159 -2.95 -23.72 21.81
CA TYR A 159 -3.01 -23.77 23.27
C TYR A 159 -1.79 -24.48 23.86
N VAL A 160 -1.32 -25.57 23.25
CA VAL A 160 -0.13 -26.32 23.70
C VAL A 160 1.14 -25.46 23.54
N LEU A 161 1.36 -24.88 22.36
CA LEU A 161 2.52 -24.03 22.06
C LEU A 161 2.63 -22.82 22.99
N ARG A 162 1.52 -22.12 23.25
CA ARG A 162 1.49 -20.99 24.20
C ARG A 162 1.88 -21.40 25.61
N ASN A 163 1.37 -22.54 26.10
CA ASN A 163 1.71 -23.04 27.43
C ASN A 163 3.17 -23.52 27.55
N LEU A 164 3.76 -24.01 26.46
CA LEU A 164 5.19 -24.35 26.39
C LEU A 164 6.09 -23.11 26.28
N GLY A 165 5.53 -21.93 26.01
CA GLY A 165 6.29 -20.70 25.76
C GLY A 165 6.95 -20.66 24.39
N VAL A 166 6.49 -21.48 23.44
CA VAL A 166 7.03 -21.52 22.08
C VAL A 166 6.61 -20.27 21.32
N LYS A 167 7.57 -19.66 20.62
CA LYS A 167 7.41 -18.47 19.78
C LYS A 167 7.89 -18.70 18.35
N HIS A 168 8.68 -19.74 18.10
CA HIS A 168 9.23 -20.06 16.78
C HIS A 168 8.98 -21.53 16.41
N LEU A 169 8.40 -21.78 15.24
CA LEU A 169 8.19 -23.13 14.70
C LEU A 169 9.19 -23.43 13.58
N LEU A 170 9.91 -24.55 13.70
CA LEU A 170 10.68 -25.15 12.63
C LEU A 170 9.84 -26.26 11.98
N VAL A 171 9.31 -25.99 10.80
CA VAL A 171 8.34 -26.84 10.11
C VAL A 171 9.03 -27.74 9.10
N VAL A 172 8.72 -29.05 9.18
CA VAL A 172 9.23 -30.10 8.29
C VAL A 172 8.13 -31.11 7.96
N GLY A 173 8.22 -31.78 6.81
CA GLY A 173 7.29 -32.87 6.46
C GLY A 173 6.65 -32.79 5.07
N GLN A 174 5.51 -33.44 4.91
CA GLN A 174 4.95 -33.78 3.59
C GLN A 174 3.91 -32.80 3.06
N LEU A 175 3.90 -32.72 1.73
CA LEU A 175 3.10 -31.81 0.91
C LEU A 175 3.41 -30.35 1.26
N THR A 176 4.58 -29.91 0.80
CA THR A 176 5.11 -28.54 0.92
C THR A 176 4.07 -27.48 0.55
N ASN A 177 3.27 -27.73 -0.50
CA ASN A 177 2.21 -26.87 -1.02
C ASN A 177 0.80 -27.17 -0.46
N GLN A 178 0.66 -28.02 0.56
CA GLN A 178 -0.63 -28.34 1.19
C GLN A 178 -0.56 -28.24 2.72
N CYS A 179 -0.32 -29.35 3.43
CA CYS A 179 -0.35 -29.39 4.90
C CYS A 179 0.74 -28.51 5.53
N VAL A 180 1.94 -28.49 4.93
CA VAL A 180 3.04 -27.60 5.36
C VAL A 180 2.67 -26.14 5.14
N GLU A 181 2.28 -25.73 3.92
CA GLU A 181 1.88 -24.34 3.62
C GLU A 181 0.70 -23.87 4.47
N SER A 182 -0.32 -24.72 4.67
CA SER A 182 -1.48 -24.42 5.51
C SER A 182 -1.08 -24.18 6.97
N CYS A 183 -0.19 -25.02 7.51
CA CYS A 183 0.34 -24.86 8.86
C CYS A 183 1.17 -23.57 9.02
N VAL A 184 1.98 -23.23 8.01
CA VAL A 184 2.85 -22.05 8.04
C VAL A 184 2.05 -20.75 8.02
N ARG A 185 1.00 -20.68 7.21
CA ARG A 185 0.10 -19.51 7.15
C ARG A 185 -0.64 -19.30 8.47
N ASP A 186 -1.31 -20.33 8.98
CA ASP A 186 -2.04 -20.26 10.25
C ASP A 186 -1.11 -19.92 11.44
N ALA A 187 0.11 -20.48 11.47
CA ALA A 187 1.10 -20.15 12.49
C ALA A 187 1.54 -18.68 12.43
N ALA A 188 1.80 -18.14 11.23
CA ALA A 188 2.19 -16.75 11.06
C ALA A 188 1.08 -15.79 11.49
N ASP A 189 -0.18 -16.06 11.12
CA ASP A 189 -1.34 -15.24 11.50
C ASP A 189 -1.65 -15.31 13.01
N LEU A 190 -1.34 -16.44 13.67
CA LEU A 190 -1.42 -16.59 15.13
C LEU A 190 -0.21 -15.97 15.88
N GLY A 191 0.75 -15.36 15.17
CA GLY A 191 1.87 -14.62 15.76
C GLY A 191 3.08 -15.45 16.14
N TYR A 192 3.26 -16.65 15.57
CA TYR A 192 4.50 -17.42 15.66
C TYR A 192 5.48 -16.97 14.57
N LEU A 193 6.77 -16.91 14.90
CA LEU A 193 7.82 -16.96 13.89
C LEU A 193 7.85 -18.37 13.29
N VAL A 194 8.15 -18.46 11.99
CA VAL A 194 8.15 -19.75 11.29
C VAL A 194 9.39 -19.85 10.41
N THR A 195 10.03 -21.01 10.45
CA THR A 195 11.09 -21.42 9.52
C THR A 195 10.69 -22.74 8.89
N VAL A 196 10.71 -22.83 7.56
CA VAL A 196 10.54 -24.07 6.80
C VAL A 196 11.91 -24.59 6.44
N VAL A 197 12.17 -25.89 6.63
CA VAL A 197 13.42 -26.51 6.16
C VAL A 197 13.18 -27.19 4.81
N GLU A 198 13.71 -26.61 3.73
CA GLU A 198 13.32 -26.98 2.37
C GLU A 198 13.64 -28.44 2.02
N ASP A 199 14.86 -28.90 2.27
CA ASP A 199 15.31 -30.26 2.03
C ASP A 199 14.85 -31.27 3.12
N ALA A 200 14.10 -30.80 4.12
CA ALA A 200 13.31 -31.63 5.04
C ALA A 200 11.79 -31.49 4.79
N CYS A 201 11.40 -30.97 3.62
CA CYS A 201 10.04 -31.00 3.10
C CYS A 201 9.98 -31.70 1.72
N VAL A 202 8.79 -32.16 1.31
CA VAL A 202 8.58 -32.70 -0.05
C VAL A 202 7.16 -32.46 -0.55
N ALA A 203 6.96 -32.33 -1.86
CA ALA A 203 5.64 -32.35 -2.51
C ALA A 203 5.60 -33.39 -3.63
N LEU A 204 4.41 -33.60 -4.23
CA LEU A 204 4.22 -34.64 -5.26
C LEU A 204 5.11 -34.44 -6.50
N SER A 205 5.39 -33.18 -6.85
CA SER A 205 6.31 -32.79 -7.92
C SER A 205 7.34 -31.75 -7.45
N GLU A 206 8.42 -31.58 -8.21
CA GLU A 206 9.42 -30.54 -7.95
C GLU A 206 8.86 -29.13 -8.12
N GLU A 207 7.95 -28.96 -9.08
CA GLU A 207 7.24 -27.71 -9.34
C GLU A 207 6.32 -27.34 -8.16
N ASP A 208 5.55 -28.31 -7.64
CA ASP A 208 4.73 -28.13 -6.44
C ASP A 208 5.59 -27.76 -5.21
N HIS A 209 6.73 -28.44 -5.03
CA HIS A 209 7.62 -28.23 -3.90
C HIS A 209 8.21 -26.81 -3.93
N ILE A 210 8.80 -26.42 -5.06
CA ILE A 210 9.36 -25.08 -5.27
C ILE A 210 8.28 -24.00 -5.18
N THR A 211 7.06 -24.27 -5.67
CA THR A 211 5.95 -23.32 -5.61
C THR A 211 5.44 -23.14 -4.17
N GLY A 212 5.28 -24.22 -3.41
CA GLY A 212 4.94 -24.15 -1.98
C GLY A 212 5.95 -23.35 -1.16
N LEU A 213 7.25 -23.58 -1.37
CA LEU A 213 8.31 -22.78 -0.73
C LEU A 213 8.19 -21.28 -1.06
N LYS A 214 7.97 -20.94 -2.34
CA LYS A 214 7.77 -19.54 -2.78
C LYS A 214 6.52 -18.91 -2.17
N ASN A 215 5.41 -19.65 -2.10
CA ASN A 215 4.17 -19.19 -1.49
C ASN A 215 4.33 -18.89 0.01
N MET A 216 5.18 -19.67 0.69
CA MET A 216 5.49 -19.53 2.12
C MET A 216 6.53 -18.46 2.44
N ALA A 217 7.31 -17.97 1.48
CA ALA A 217 8.45 -17.07 1.73
C ALA A 217 8.06 -15.73 2.39
N GLY A 218 6.83 -15.26 2.20
CA GLY A 218 6.28 -14.08 2.90
C GLY A 218 5.82 -14.36 4.34
N PHE A 219 5.73 -15.64 4.74
CA PHE A 219 5.19 -16.11 6.00
C PHE A 219 6.26 -16.74 6.90
N ALA A 220 7.27 -17.40 6.31
CA ALA A 220 8.35 -18.10 6.99
C ALA A 220 9.73 -17.82 6.37
N ARG A 221 10.79 -17.96 7.19
CA ARG A 221 12.15 -18.16 6.69
C ARG A 221 12.22 -19.50 5.96
N VAL A 222 13.08 -19.63 4.96
CA VAL A 222 13.41 -20.92 4.33
C VAL A 222 14.90 -21.19 4.55
N LEU A 223 15.23 -22.36 5.10
CA LEU A 223 16.60 -22.80 5.37
C LEU A 223 16.84 -24.21 4.82
N THR A 224 18.09 -24.54 4.52
CA THR A 224 18.52 -25.94 4.37
C THR A 224 18.66 -26.63 5.73
N THR A 225 18.63 -27.96 5.74
CA THR A 225 18.86 -28.78 6.95
C THR A 225 20.20 -28.46 7.59
N ARG A 226 21.23 -28.17 6.79
CA ARG A 226 22.54 -27.75 7.29
C ARG A 226 22.48 -26.45 8.08
N GLU A 227 21.76 -25.45 7.58
CA GLU A 227 21.64 -24.14 8.24
C GLU A 227 20.77 -24.25 9.50
N ALA A 228 19.66 -24.99 9.43
CA ALA A 228 18.81 -25.26 10.59
C ALA A 228 19.56 -26.02 11.71
N LEU A 229 20.40 -27.01 11.36
CA LEU A 229 21.25 -27.71 12.35
C LEU A 229 22.27 -26.77 13.02
N ILE A 230 22.83 -25.80 12.28
CA ILE A 230 23.74 -24.80 12.85
C ILE A 230 22.99 -23.91 13.85
N GLU A 231 21.80 -23.40 13.50
CA GLU A 231 21.02 -22.55 14.42
C GLU A 231 20.48 -23.29 15.66
N ILE A 232 20.14 -24.57 15.54
CA ILE A 232 19.72 -25.40 16.70
C ILE A 232 20.89 -25.60 17.68
N ALA A 233 22.12 -25.75 17.16
CA ALA A 233 23.31 -26.03 17.96
C ALA A 233 23.98 -24.78 18.54
N ASP A 234 24.05 -23.68 17.78
CA ASP A 234 24.84 -22.49 18.12
C ASP A 234 23.96 -21.23 18.23
N SER A 235 23.79 -20.75 19.47
CA SER A 235 23.19 -19.44 19.77
C SER A 235 23.86 -18.82 21.00
N PRO A 236 24.14 -17.50 20.97
CA PRO A 236 25.26 -16.91 21.70
C PRO A 236 25.12 -16.97 23.22
N CYS A 237 26.16 -17.49 23.86
CA CYS A 237 26.39 -17.30 25.30
C CYS A 237 27.24 -16.04 25.53
N SER A 238 27.09 -15.43 26.70
CA SER A 238 27.74 -14.16 27.07
C SER A 238 29.28 -14.22 27.06
N ALA A 239 29.91 -13.24 26.40
CA ALA A 239 31.27 -12.71 26.57
C ALA A 239 32.39 -13.65 27.11
N GLY A 240 33.36 -14.00 26.26
CA GLY A 240 34.58 -14.71 26.69
C GLY A 240 35.69 -14.86 25.63
N THR A 241 36.52 -13.81 25.48
CA THR A 241 37.94 -13.80 25.01
C THR A 241 38.43 -14.73 23.87
N ASP A 242 38.83 -14.09 22.77
CA ASP A 242 40.01 -14.34 21.90
C ASP A 242 40.48 -15.77 21.57
N ARG A 243 40.53 -16.09 20.26
CA ARG A 243 41.77 -15.95 19.43
C ARG A 243 41.59 -16.35 17.95
N GLU A 244 42.17 -15.52 17.07
CA GLU A 244 42.95 -15.85 15.85
C GLU A 244 42.79 -17.25 15.18
N THR A 245 42.67 -17.42 13.85
CA THR A 245 43.41 -16.71 12.77
C THR A 245 42.91 -17.02 11.33
N LYS A 246 42.97 -16.01 10.45
CA LYS A 246 43.41 -16.01 9.01
C LYS A 246 42.67 -16.79 7.88
N ASN A 247 42.31 -15.97 6.85
CA ASN A 247 42.56 -16.15 5.40
C ASN A 247 41.74 -17.21 4.60
N HIS A 248 41.37 -17.06 3.31
CA HIS A 248 41.55 -16.01 2.28
C HIS A 248 40.33 -15.95 1.29
N VAL A 249 40.00 -14.75 0.78
CA VAL A 249 39.78 -14.33 -0.65
C VAL A 249 39.63 -15.49 -1.69
N VAL A 250 38.72 -15.50 -2.68
CA VAL A 250 38.48 -14.58 -3.83
C VAL A 250 37.06 -14.76 -4.43
N ALA A 251 36.57 -13.75 -5.18
CA ALA A 251 35.21 -13.64 -5.72
C ALA A 251 34.96 -14.20 -7.14
N ALA A 252 33.67 -14.46 -7.42
CA ALA A 252 32.96 -14.34 -8.72
C ALA A 252 33.38 -15.30 -9.88
N PRO A 253 32.67 -15.36 -11.05
CA PRO A 253 31.43 -14.66 -11.44
C PRO A 253 30.33 -15.51 -12.17
N ALA A 254 29.15 -14.90 -12.30
CA ALA A 254 28.25 -14.85 -13.48
C ALA A 254 27.47 -16.07 -14.06
N SER A 255 26.22 -15.76 -14.43
CA SER A 255 25.44 -16.25 -15.60
C SER A 255 24.86 -17.69 -15.55
N THR A 256 23.63 -17.97 -16.01
CA THR A 256 22.57 -17.12 -16.62
C THR A 256 21.17 -17.72 -16.46
N GLN A 257 20.15 -16.85 -16.63
CA GLN A 257 18.77 -17.09 -17.11
C GLN A 257 18.57 -18.35 -17.99
N THR A 258 17.42 -19.03 -18.12
CA THR A 258 15.97 -18.68 -18.00
C THR A 258 15.17 -20.02 -17.85
N SER A 259 13.84 -20.15 -17.72
CA SER A 259 12.69 -19.23 -17.85
C SER A 259 11.43 -19.67 -17.06
N VAL A 260 10.98 -18.80 -16.16
CA VAL A 260 9.60 -18.37 -15.84
C VAL A 260 8.36 -19.25 -16.15
N GLY A 261 7.56 -19.46 -15.10
CA GLY A 261 6.22 -20.05 -15.09
C GLY A 261 5.43 -19.65 -13.83
N VAL A 262 5.36 -18.36 -13.50
CA VAL A 262 4.65 -17.83 -12.31
C VAL A 262 3.65 -16.79 -12.77
N LEU A 263 2.33 -17.01 -12.57
CA LEU A 263 1.30 -16.00 -12.79
C LEU A 263 -0.11 -16.37 -12.29
N ASN A 264 -0.43 -15.90 -11.10
CA ASN A 264 -1.65 -15.13 -10.82
C ASN A 264 -1.57 -14.35 -9.49
N ALA A 265 -0.36 -14.08 -9.03
CA ALA A 265 -0.05 -13.03 -8.08
C ALA A 265 1.17 -12.30 -8.62
N LEU A 266 1.05 -11.00 -8.87
CA LEU A 266 2.22 -10.13 -8.78
C LEU A 266 2.60 -10.18 -7.29
N PRO A 267 3.83 -10.59 -6.92
CA PRO A 267 4.27 -10.38 -5.54
C PRO A 267 4.16 -8.88 -5.22
N GLU A 268 3.93 -8.53 -3.95
CA GLU A 268 4.35 -7.22 -3.50
C GLU A 268 5.85 -7.12 -3.79
N VAL A 269 6.18 -6.34 -4.81
CA VAL A 269 7.57 -6.02 -5.09
C VAL A 269 7.96 -5.11 -3.95
N GLU A 270 8.67 -5.65 -2.96
CA GLU A 270 9.49 -4.90 -2.00
C GLU A 270 10.63 -4.21 -2.77
N CYS A 271 10.21 -3.25 -3.58
CA CYS A 271 11.04 -2.23 -4.14
C CYS A 271 11.55 -1.42 -2.96
N ASN A 272 12.81 -1.64 -2.56
CA ASN A 272 13.59 -0.79 -1.63
C ASN A 272 13.88 0.62 -2.22
N TYR A 273 12.91 1.13 -2.96
CA TYR A 273 12.87 2.30 -3.82
C TYR A 273 11.80 3.26 -3.31
N LYS A 274 11.62 3.34 -1.98
CA LYS A 274 10.53 4.11 -1.34
C LYS A 274 10.36 5.50 -1.96
N TYR A 275 11.47 6.10 -2.41
CA TYR A 275 11.49 7.21 -3.37
C TYR A 275 12.69 7.10 -4.34
N PHE A 276 12.58 6.37 -5.46
CA PHE A 276 13.69 6.24 -6.43
C PHE A 276 13.96 7.53 -7.22
N LEU A 277 15.11 8.14 -6.95
CA LEU A 277 15.70 9.24 -7.71
C LEU A 277 17.07 8.78 -8.23
N PRO A 278 17.15 7.97 -9.31
CA PRO A 278 18.42 7.60 -9.92
C PRO A 278 19.19 8.85 -10.33
N SER A 279 20.50 8.83 -10.08
CA SER A 279 21.45 9.82 -10.58
C SER A 279 21.99 9.46 -11.97
N LYS A 280 21.77 8.23 -12.42
CA LYS A 280 22.11 7.69 -13.75
C LYS A 280 21.17 6.55 -14.13
N MET A 281 20.95 6.38 -15.44
CA MET A 281 20.18 5.29 -16.03
C MET A 281 21.08 4.04 -16.26
N GLU A 282 21.67 3.52 -15.19
CA GLU A 282 22.47 2.27 -15.20
C GLU A 282 21.66 1.18 -14.47
N PHE A 283 21.21 0.16 -15.21
CA PHE A 283 20.43 -0.93 -14.61
C PHE A 283 21.35 -1.99 -13.98
N SER A 284 21.14 -2.31 -12.70
CA SER A 284 21.88 -3.41 -12.05
C SER A 284 21.44 -4.78 -12.59
N GLY A 285 22.26 -5.82 -12.37
CA GLY A 285 21.90 -7.19 -12.74
C GLY A 285 20.56 -7.63 -12.12
N ASP A 286 20.33 -7.24 -10.88
CA ASP A 286 19.09 -7.54 -10.14
C ASP A 286 17.87 -6.82 -10.72
N GLN A 287 18.04 -5.56 -11.16
CA GLN A 287 16.97 -4.81 -11.84
C GLN A 287 16.58 -5.44 -13.18
N PHE A 288 17.53 -6.00 -13.93
CA PHE A 288 17.22 -6.74 -15.16
C PHE A 288 16.50 -8.07 -14.87
N GLY A 289 16.87 -8.76 -13.79
CA GLY A 289 16.16 -9.95 -13.28
C GLY A 289 14.71 -9.64 -12.90
N LEU A 290 14.49 -8.58 -12.12
CA LEU A 290 13.16 -8.08 -11.75
C LEU A 290 12.33 -7.70 -12.99
N GLY A 291 12.97 -7.06 -13.97
CA GLY A 291 12.33 -6.70 -15.24
C GLY A 291 11.89 -7.92 -16.07
N GLN A 292 12.64 -9.03 -16.05
CA GLN A 292 12.22 -10.30 -16.68
C GLN A 292 11.00 -10.90 -15.97
N ALA A 293 11.02 -10.95 -14.63
CA ALA A 293 9.88 -11.42 -13.84
C ALA A 293 8.63 -10.58 -14.12
N LEU A 294 8.77 -9.25 -14.17
CA LEU A 294 7.71 -8.30 -14.52
C LEU A 294 7.16 -8.53 -15.95
N LEU A 295 8.03 -8.63 -16.97
CA LEU A 295 7.57 -8.85 -18.35
C LEU A 295 6.80 -10.15 -18.49
N HIS A 296 7.25 -11.21 -17.82
CA HIS A 296 6.48 -12.45 -17.72
C HIS A 296 5.15 -12.21 -17.02
N SER A 297 5.15 -11.55 -15.85
CA SER A 297 3.95 -11.21 -15.07
C SER A 297 2.94 -10.34 -15.81
N LEU A 298 3.33 -9.63 -16.87
CA LEU A 298 2.37 -8.96 -17.75
C LEU A 298 1.77 -9.93 -18.78
N ARG A 299 2.53 -10.92 -19.27
CA ARG A 299 2.13 -11.85 -20.33
C ARG A 299 1.01 -12.82 -19.93
N VAL A 300 1.13 -13.56 -18.83
CA VAL A 300 0.05 -14.52 -18.43
C VAL A 300 -1.09 -13.85 -17.64
N MET A 301 -0.90 -12.61 -17.16
CA MET A 301 -2.03 -11.75 -16.78
C MET A 301 -2.86 -11.36 -18.01
N ASP A 302 -2.39 -11.72 -19.22
CA ASP A 302 -2.92 -11.36 -20.53
C ASP A 302 -2.99 -9.85 -20.70
N VAL A 303 -1.95 -9.12 -20.29
CA VAL A 303 -1.82 -7.69 -20.55
C VAL A 303 -1.28 -7.51 -21.97
N GLY A 304 -2.08 -6.89 -22.84
CA GLY A 304 -1.65 -6.53 -24.19
C GLY A 304 -1.09 -5.10 -24.31
N MET A 305 -1.32 -4.25 -23.31
CA MET A 305 -0.85 -2.86 -23.31
C MET A 305 -0.55 -2.39 -21.89
N LEU A 306 0.63 -1.81 -21.68
CA LEU A 306 1.01 -1.14 -20.45
C LEU A 306 1.05 0.38 -20.66
N ARG A 307 0.29 1.12 -19.86
CA ARG A 307 0.20 2.58 -19.88
C ARG A 307 1.08 3.21 -18.79
N TYR A 308 2.01 4.07 -19.15
CA TYR A 308 2.79 4.87 -18.21
C TYR A 308 2.08 6.21 -18.02
N VAL A 309 1.72 6.52 -16.78
CA VAL A 309 0.86 7.64 -16.40
C VAL A 309 1.63 8.67 -15.57
N THR A 310 1.34 9.95 -15.80
CA THR A 310 1.82 11.07 -15.00
C THR A 310 0.76 12.18 -14.97
N CYS A 311 0.94 13.19 -14.12
CA CYS A 311 0.08 14.37 -14.10
C CYS A 311 0.93 15.62 -14.37
N ASP A 312 0.49 16.46 -15.31
CA ASP A 312 1.23 17.67 -15.70
C ASP A 312 0.92 18.88 -14.78
N VAL A 313 1.69 19.97 -14.92
CA VAL A 313 1.48 21.22 -14.17
C VAL A 313 0.08 21.83 -14.32
N GLY A 314 -0.66 21.48 -15.38
CA GLY A 314 -2.04 21.90 -15.60
C GLY A 314 -3.06 21.12 -14.78
N GLY A 315 -2.66 20.01 -14.13
CA GLY A 315 -3.58 19.09 -13.45
C GLY A 315 -4.19 18.03 -14.39
N GLN A 316 -3.70 17.93 -15.63
CA GLN A 316 -4.16 16.94 -16.60
C GLN A 316 -3.39 15.63 -16.45
N ILE A 317 -4.09 14.52 -16.64
CA ILE A 317 -3.52 13.18 -16.51
C ILE A 317 -3.01 12.74 -17.89
N ARG A 318 -1.68 12.76 -18.06
CA ARG A 318 -1.01 12.43 -19.33
C ARG A 318 -0.53 10.99 -19.30
N SER A 319 -0.56 10.30 -20.44
CA SER A 319 -0.03 8.95 -20.54
C SER A 319 0.45 8.58 -21.93
N LYS A 320 1.37 7.61 -22.00
CA LYS A 320 1.75 6.92 -23.23
C LYS A 320 1.82 5.42 -22.95
N SER A 321 1.47 4.61 -23.95
CA SER A 321 1.40 3.17 -23.81
C SER A 321 2.49 2.44 -24.60
N VAL A 322 2.98 1.34 -24.03
CA VAL A 322 3.74 0.31 -24.75
C VAL A 322 2.78 -0.84 -25.06
N VAL A 323 2.70 -1.25 -26.32
CA VAL A 323 1.95 -2.44 -26.75
C VAL A 323 2.82 -3.67 -26.53
N LEU A 324 2.36 -4.58 -25.68
CA LEU A 324 3.08 -5.79 -25.28
C LEU A 324 2.84 -6.89 -26.32
N HIS A 325 3.61 -6.81 -27.40
CA HIS A 325 3.71 -7.83 -28.45
C HIS A 325 4.86 -8.80 -28.14
N ASP A 326 4.94 -9.94 -28.85
CA ASP A 326 5.84 -11.04 -28.46
C ASP A 326 7.34 -10.66 -28.45
N SER A 327 7.76 -9.72 -29.32
CA SER A 327 9.12 -9.18 -29.35
C SER A 327 9.36 -8.00 -28.39
N CYS A 328 8.38 -7.60 -27.57
CA CYS A 328 8.61 -6.61 -26.51
C CYS A 328 9.60 -7.16 -25.49
N THR A 329 10.69 -6.43 -25.24
CA THR A 329 11.77 -6.82 -24.34
C THR A 329 11.64 -6.18 -22.96
N VAL A 330 12.42 -6.67 -21.99
CA VAL A 330 12.57 -6.02 -20.67
C VAL A 330 13.11 -4.60 -20.79
N THR A 331 14.03 -4.37 -21.73
CA THR A 331 14.57 -3.04 -22.01
C THR A 331 13.48 -2.08 -22.49
N ASP A 332 12.48 -2.57 -23.25
CA ASP A 332 11.35 -1.75 -23.69
C ASP A 332 10.43 -1.32 -22.53
N LEU A 333 10.33 -2.15 -21.48
CA LEU A 333 9.62 -1.78 -20.25
C LEU A 333 10.44 -0.82 -19.38
N LEU A 334 11.71 -1.14 -19.12
CA LEU A 334 12.54 -0.42 -18.14
C LEU A 334 13.02 0.94 -18.65
N LYS A 335 13.18 1.14 -19.97
CA LYS A 335 13.50 2.45 -20.55
C LYS A 335 12.33 3.46 -20.46
N GLY A 336 11.14 2.98 -20.12
CA GLY A 336 9.91 3.78 -20.05
C GLY A 336 9.49 4.34 -21.42
N VAL A 337 8.77 5.47 -21.40
CA VAL A 337 8.24 6.10 -22.62
C VAL A 337 8.66 7.58 -22.72
N PRO A 338 9.07 8.06 -23.92
CA PRO A 338 9.51 9.45 -24.08
C PRO A 338 8.31 10.41 -24.16
N PHE A 339 8.32 11.43 -23.32
CA PHE A 339 7.49 12.62 -23.40
C PHE A 339 8.27 13.79 -23.97
N VAL A 340 7.60 14.72 -24.64
CA VAL A 340 8.21 15.98 -25.09
C VAL A 340 8.68 16.79 -23.87
N SER A 341 9.82 17.47 -23.98
CA SER A 341 10.42 18.23 -22.87
C SER A 341 9.47 19.29 -22.28
N CYS A 342 8.62 19.91 -23.10
CA CYS A 342 7.59 20.88 -22.71
C CYS A 342 6.29 20.27 -22.15
N VAL A 343 6.18 18.97 -21.85
CA VAL A 343 4.94 18.37 -21.29
C VAL A 343 4.42 19.12 -20.06
N ASN A 344 5.33 19.62 -19.23
CA ASN A 344 5.03 20.46 -18.06
C ASN A 344 5.04 21.95 -18.39
N ALA A 345 4.53 22.34 -19.56
CA ALA A 345 4.33 23.71 -20.02
C ALA A 345 3.11 23.84 -20.97
N LEU A 346 2.16 22.90 -20.88
CA LEU A 346 0.93 22.85 -21.70
C LEU A 346 -0.30 23.23 -20.83
N PRO A 347 -1.22 24.07 -21.31
CA PRO A 347 -2.44 24.45 -20.60
C PRO A 347 -3.59 23.45 -20.78
N SER A 348 -4.64 23.62 -19.97
CA SER A 348 -5.90 22.85 -20.04
C SER A 348 -6.66 22.96 -21.36
N PHE A 349 -6.64 24.13 -22.01
CA PHE A 349 -7.40 24.38 -23.25
C PHE A 349 -6.75 23.86 -24.54
N GLY A 350 -5.54 23.28 -24.49
CA GLY A 350 -4.91 22.65 -25.66
C GLY A 350 -3.39 22.57 -25.59
N ASP A 351 -2.78 21.82 -26.51
CA ASP A 351 -1.33 21.56 -26.55
C ASP A 351 -0.53 22.75 -27.14
N VAL A 352 -0.67 23.93 -26.54
CA VAL A 352 0.12 25.15 -26.83
C VAL A 352 1.25 25.27 -25.82
N ILE A 353 2.47 25.55 -26.28
CA ILE A 353 3.64 25.68 -25.39
C ILE A 353 3.64 27.06 -24.74
N CYS A 354 3.52 27.11 -23.42
CA CYS A 354 3.53 28.34 -22.64
C CYS A 354 4.94 28.76 -22.20
N GLY A 355 5.18 30.08 -22.13
CA GLY A 355 6.44 30.65 -21.69
C GLY A 355 7.57 30.52 -22.72
N ASP A 356 8.77 30.20 -22.26
CA ASP A 356 9.97 29.94 -23.08
C ASP A 356 10.40 28.47 -23.05
N ALA A 357 9.46 27.57 -22.71
CA ALA A 357 9.66 26.14 -22.87
C ALA A 357 9.83 25.77 -24.36
N SER A 358 10.52 24.67 -24.64
CA SER A 358 10.85 24.24 -26.00
C SER A 358 10.20 22.90 -26.32
N ALA A 359 9.76 22.70 -27.56
CA ALA A 359 9.35 21.40 -28.07
C ALA A 359 10.55 20.45 -28.33
N GLN A 360 11.79 20.94 -28.18
CA GLN A 360 13.01 20.19 -28.49
C GLN A 360 13.43 19.33 -27.30
N GLY A 361 13.80 18.08 -27.59
CA GLY A 361 14.22 17.10 -26.58
C GLY A 361 13.05 16.38 -25.90
N SER A 362 13.39 15.46 -25.01
CA SER A 362 12.43 14.55 -24.39
C SER A 362 12.82 14.22 -22.95
N HIS A 363 11.82 14.03 -22.09
CA HIS A 363 11.99 13.35 -20.81
C HIS A 363 11.46 11.92 -20.91
N ASN A 364 12.13 10.94 -20.35
CA ASN A 364 11.62 9.56 -20.29
C ASN A 364 10.79 9.38 -19.02
N LEU A 365 9.52 9.00 -19.16
CA LEU A 365 8.67 8.59 -18.05
C LEU A 365 8.97 7.14 -17.69
N LEU A 366 9.72 6.94 -16.60
CA LEU A 366 10.07 5.61 -16.10
C LEU A 366 8.99 5.13 -15.13
N GLY A 367 8.54 3.89 -15.33
CA GLY A 367 7.46 3.29 -14.55
C GLY A 367 7.90 2.91 -13.14
N ASP A 368 7.11 3.31 -12.15
CA ASP A 368 7.15 2.81 -10.79
C ASP A 368 6.26 1.56 -10.70
N PHE A 369 6.85 0.39 -10.91
CA PHE A 369 6.11 -0.87 -10.98
C PHE A 369 5.48 -1.32 -9.65
N SER A 370 5.79 -0.65 -8.53
CA SER A 370 5.02 -0.84 -7.28
C SER A 370 3.58 -0.34 -7.40
N THR A 371 3.31 0.56 -8.35
CA THR A 371 1.98 1.12 -8.66
C THR A 371 1.22 0.34 -9.74
N LEU A 372 1.72 -0.83 -10.16
CA LEU A 372 1.15 -1.60 -11.25
C LEU A 372 -0.30 -2.02 -10.95
N GLY A 373 -1.23 -1.48 -11.73
CA GLY A 373 -2.66 -1.76 -11.67
C GLY A 373 -3.22 -2.24 -13.02
N ILE A 374 -4.34 -2.94 -12.98
CA ILE A 374 -5.12 -3.29 -14.18
C ILE A 374 -6.24 -2.28 -14.33
N LEU A 375 -6.34 -1.65 -15.51
CA LEU A 375 -7.42 -0.72 -15.82
C LEU A 375 -8.72 -1.54 -16.00
N PRO A 376 -9.71 -1.45 -15.09
CA PRO A 376 -10.80 -2.42 -15.07
C PRO A 376 -11.67 -2.33 -16.32
N GLY A 377 -12.14 -3.47 -16.82
CA GLY A 377 -12.94 -3.57 -18.04
C GLY A 377 -12.25 -3.18 -19.36
N ALA A 378 -11.09 -2.51 -19.34
CA ALA A 378 -10.40 -2.07 -20.55
C ALA A 378 -9.76 -3.27 -21.28
N ARG A 379 -9.87 -3.27 -22.61
CA ARG A 379 -9.27 -4.26 -23.51
C ARG A 379 -8.50 -3.56 -24.62
N VAL A 380 -7.47 -4.23 -25.15
CA VAL A 380 -6.66 -3.69 -26.26
C VAL A 380 -7.43 -3.78 -27.58
N GLU A 381 -8.13 -4.90 -27.79
CA GLU A 381 -8.87 -5.19 -29.03
C GLU A 381 -10.28 -5.72 -28.69
N PRO A 382 -11.34 -5.29 -29.41
CA PRO A 382 -12.70 -5.79 -29.20
C PRO A 382 -12.78 -7.32 -29.32
N GLY A 383 -13.49 -7.97 -28.40
CA GLY A 383 -13.66 -9.43 -28.38
C GLY A 383 -12.45 -10.23 -27.86
N THR A 384 -11.34 -9.57 -27.50
CA THR A 384 -10.17 -10.24 -26.89
C THR A 384 -10.20 -10.18 -25.36
N SER A 385 -9.50 -11.13 -24.72
CA SER A 385 -9.23 -11.11 -23.27
C SER A 385 -8.13 -10.10 -22.88
N ARG A 386 -7.35 -9.62 -23.85
CA ARG A 386 -6.13 -8.82 -23.63
C ARG A 386 -6.42 -7.52 -22.88
N LYS A 387 -5.94 -7.44 -21.64
CA LYS A 387 -6.14 -6.36 -20.67
C LYS A 387 -5.22 -5.16 -20.94
N VAL A 388 -5.60 -4.02 -20.39
CA VAL A 388 -4.75 -2.84 -20.27
C VAL A 388 -4.28 -2.71 -18.82
N ALA A 389 -2.97 -2.63 -18.61
CA ALA A 389 -2.38 -2.30 -17.32
C ALA A 389 -1.88 -0.85 -17.31
N TYR A 390 -1.60 -0.31 -16.13
CA TYR A 390 -0.97 0.99 -15.97
C TYR A 390 0.04 1.01 -14.83
N VAL A 391 0.99 1.93 -14.91
CA VAL A 391 1.92 2.31 -13.85
C VAL A 391 2.03 3.83 -13.81
N TYR A 392 2.11 4.40 -12.62
CA TYR A 392 2.59 5.77 -12.45
C TYR A 392 4.10 5.82 -12.67
N GLY A 393 4.64 7.00 -12.93
CA GLY A 393 6.06 7.13 -13.25
C GLY A 393 6.65 8.49 -12.93
N ASN A 394 7.97 8.48 -12.85
CA ASN A 394 8.79 9.67 -12.66
C ASN A 394 9.41 10.05 -14.03
N LEU A 395 9.38 11.34 -14.38
CA LEU A 395 10.01 11.86 -15.60
C LEU A 395 11.51 12.06 -15.34
N PHE A 396 12.36 11.64 -16.27
CA PHE A 396 13.83 11.78 -16.20
C PHE A 396 14.36 12.47 -17.45
N ASP A 397 15.36 13.32 -17.28
CA ASP A 397 16.14 13.84 -18.40
C ASP A 397 17.16 12.77 -18.85
N PRO A 398 17.07 12.24 -20.09
CA PRO A 398 17.99 11.22 -20.58
C PRO A 398 19.43 11.73 -20.77
N VAL A 399 19.65 13.06 -20.79
CA VAL A 399 20.98 13.66 -20.94
C VAL A 399 21.69 13.80 -19.59
N SER A 400 21.04 14.40 -18.59
CA SER A 400 21.64 14.56 -17.25
C SER A 400 21.47 13.34 -16.33
N GLY A 401 20.57 12.41 -16.66
CA GLY A 401 20.25 11.23 -15.85
C GLY A 401 19.50 11.54 -14.55
N ARG A 402 19.10 12.80 -14.33
CA ARG A 402 18.42 13.28 -13.12
C ARG A 402 16.90 13.17 -13.27
N PRO A 403 16.14 13.15 -12.16
CA PRO A 403 14.72 13.50 -12.18
C PRO A 403 14.54 14.78 -12.99
N GLY A 404 13.76 14.65 -14.07
CA GLY A 404 13.45 15.74 -14.98
C GLY A 404 12.39 16.65 -14.36
N LEU A 405 11.67 17.39 -15.20
CA LEU A 405 10.55 18.20 -14.75
C LEU A 405 9.38 17.30 -14.31
N CYS A 406 9.42 16.74 -13.10
CA CYS A 406 8.47 15.73 -12.63
C CYS A 406 7.74 16.12 -11.34
N PRO A 407 6.41 16.40 -11.41
CA PRO A 407 5.56 16.61 -10.24
C PRO A 407 5.61 15.48 -9.19
N ARG A 408 5.61 14.20 -9.62
CA ARG A 408 5.64 13.05 -8.70
C ARG A 408 6.96 12.97 -7.92
N SER A 409 8.10 13.27 -8.56
CA SER A 409 9.41 13.36 -7.89
C SER A 409 9.47 14.53 -6.90
N VAL A 410 8.86 15.68 -7.20
CA VAL A 410 8.81 16.83 -6.28
C VAL A 410 8.10 16.46 -4.96
N LEU A 411 7.00 15.70 -5.01
CA LEU A 411 6.35 15.18 -3.80
C LEU A 411 7.24 14.19 -3.05
N ALA A 412 7.82 13.22 -3.77
CA ALA A 412 8.74 12.24 -3.20
C ALA A 412 9.93 12.89 -2.46
N GLU A 413 10.49 13.97 -3.01
CA GLU A 413 11.56 14.76 -2.40
C GLU A 413 11.11 15.46 -1.10
N GLN A 414 9.89 16.02 -1.04
CA GLN A 414 9.39 16.63 0.20
C GLN A 414 9.06 15.59 1.28
N CYS A 415 8.58 14.39 0.91
CA CYS A 415 8.41 13.28 1.84
C CYS A 415 9.76 12.79 2.41
N LEU A 416 10.76 12.54 1.55
CA LEU A 416 12.13 12.23 1.97
C LEU A 416 12.70 13.28 2.91
N ARG A 417 12.43 14.56 2.62
CA ARG A 417 12.88 15.69 3.42
C ARG A 417 12.25 15.72 4.80
N ALA A 418 10.95 15.45 4.93
CA ALA A 418 10.29 15.31 6.22
C ALA A 418 10.96 14.21 7.08
N GLU A 419 11.25 13.05 6.48
CA GLU A 419 11.89 11.95 7.18
C GLU A 419 13.34 12.28 7.58
N LYS A 420 14.17 12.77 6.65
CA LYS A 420 15.62 12.93 6.86
C LYS A 420 16.04 14.24 7.53
N GLU A 421 15.33 15.36 7.34
CA GLU A 421 15.65 16.64 8.01
C GLU A 421 14.90 16.82 9.34
N PHE A 422 13.71 16.23 9.51
CA PHE A 422 12.81 16.51 10.65
C PHE A 422 12.43 15.28 11.49
N GLY A 423 12.77 14.07 11.04
CA GLY A 423 12.41 12.82 11.71
C GLY A 423 10.90 12.57 11.69
N LEU A 424 10.20 12.96 10.61
CA LEU A 424 8.75 12.86 10.49
C LEU A 424 8.33 12.02 9.28
N ARG A 425 7.49 11.01 9.48
CA ARG A 425 6.71 10.39 8.40
C ARG A 425 5.36 11.11 8.30
N ILE A 426 5.11 11.72 7.14
CA ILE A 426 3.85 12.41 6.86
C ILE A 426 2.75 11.39 6.52
N GLN A 427 1.57 11.58 7.10
CA GLN A 427 0.34 10.88 6.73
C GLN A 427 -0.61 11.84 6.02
N CYS A 428 -1.32 11.33 5.02
CA CYS A 428 -2.30 12.07 4.24
C CYS A 428 -3.56 11.23 4.01
N GLY A 429 -4.73 11.84 4.16
CA GLY A 429 -6.03 11.37 3.68
C GLY A 429 -6.70 12.43 2.81
N VAL A 430 -7.65 12.06 1.95
CA VAL A 430 -8.39 13.05 1.14
C VAL A 430 -9.89 12.73 1.05
N GLU A 431 -10.69 13.78 0.99
CA GLU A 431 -12.12 13.75 0.67
C GLU A 431 -12.26 14.30 -0.77
N ILE A 432 -12.70 13.49 -1.74
CA ILE A 432 -12.86 13.93 -3.14
C ILE A 432 -14.33 14.04 -3.52
N GLU A 433 -14.75 15.27 -3.79
CA GLU A 433 -16.10 15.59 -4.21
C GLU A 433 -16.21 15.62 -5.75
N PHE A 434 -17.33 15.15 -6.30
CA PHE A 434 -17.57 15.07 -7.74
C PHE A 434 -19.06 15.16 -8.10
N MET A 435 -19.33 15.59 -9.32
CA MET A 435 -20.69 15.82 -9.83
C MET A 435 -21.07 14.81 -10.91
N LEU A 436 -22.22 14.15 -10.79
CA LEU A 436 -22.81 13.31 -11.84
C LEU A 436 -24.04 13.96 -12.47
N PHE A 437 -24.17 13.83 -13.80
CA PHE A 437 -25.26 14.42 -14.57
C PHE A 437 -25.79 13.52 -15.68
N GLU A 438 -27.01 13.79 -16.15
CA GLU A 438 -27.65 13.08 -17.25
C GLU A 438 -27.18 13.64 -18.60
N LYS A 439 -26.42 12.85 -19.37
CA LYS A 439 -25.91 13.26 -20.70
C LYS A 439 -27.07 13.55 -21.67
N GLY A 440 -26.99 14.69 -22.35
CA GLY A 440 -27.96 15.10 -23.38
C GLY A 440 -29.35 15.49 -22.88
N ALA A 441 -29.58 15.50 -21.56
CA ALA A 441 -30.83 15.94 -20.97
C ALA A 441 -30.86 17.47 -20.78
N GLU A 442 -32.05 18.07 -20.87
CA GLU A 442 -32.24 19.50 -20.64
C GLU A 442 -31.92 19.87 -19.18
N ALA A 443 -31.01 20.82 -19.01
CA ALA A 443 -30.57 21.29 -17.69
C ALA A 443 -31.64 22.20 -17.06
N PRO A 444 -31.86 22.13 -15.73
CA PRO A 444 -32.74 23.07 -15.05
C PRO A 444 -32.12 24.48 -15.08
N THR A 445 -32.98 25.51 -15.03
CA THR A 445 -32.54 26.92 -14.99
C THR A 445 -31.51 27.15 -13.87
N GLY A 446 -30.34 27.70 -14.22
CA GLY A 446 -29.24 27.96 -13.28
C GLY A 446 -28.28 26.78 -13.06
N MET A 447 -28.31 25.75 -13.90
CA MET A 447 -27.29 24.70 -13.97
C MET A 447 -26.82 24.50 -15.43
N PRO A 448 -25.53 24.23 -15.69
CA PRO A 448 -25.03 23.95 -17.03
C PRO A 448 -25.40 22.55 -17.54
N PHE A 449 -25.71 21.62 -16.63
CA PHE A 449 -26.08 20.22 -16.89
C PHE A 449 -27.27 19.82 -16.01
N LYS A 450 -27.99 18.75 -16.37
CA LYS A 450 -29.05 18.18 -15.53
C LYS A 450 -28.46 17.21 -14.50
N PRO A 451 -28.52 17.48 -13.18
CA PRO A 451 -28.03 16.55 -12.15
C PRO A 451 -28.62 15.15 -12.26
N LEU A 452 -27.86 14.14 -11.82
CA LEU A 452 -28.34 12.77 -11.75
C LEU A 452 -29.47 12.64 -10.71
N GLY A 453 -30.59 12.03 -11.13
CA GLY A 453 -31.65 11.59 -10.22
C GLY A 453 -32.46 12.75 -9.64
N ARG A 454 -32.65 12.73 -8.31
CA ARG A 454 -33.42 13.74 -7.57
C ARG A 454 -32.50 14.87 -7.10
N ARG A 455 -33.10 16.00 -6.69
CA ARG A 455 -32.37 17.02 -5.93
C ARG A 455 -31.91 16.39 -4.62
N CYS A 456 -30.60 16.34 -4.39
CA CYS A 456 -30.03 15.88 -3.14
C CYS A 456 -29.66 17.04 -2.23
N ASN A 457 -29.53 16.74 -0.94
CA ASN A 457 -28.91 17.61 0.05
C ASN A 457 -27.76 16.81 0.70
N PHE A 458 -26.98 17.48 1.55
CA PHE A 458 -25.92 16.84 2.34
C PHE A 458 -26.44 15.58 3.06
N ALA A 459 -25.76 14.46 2.86
CA ALA A 459 -26.07 13.15 3.44
C ALA A 459 -27.51 12.63 3.17
N ASP A 460 -28.12 13.00 2.04
CA ASP A 460 -29.47 12.57 1.66
C ASP A 460 -29.52 11.11 1.13
N ASP A 461 -30.11 10.22 1.93
CA ASP A 461 -30.34 8.80 1.61
C ASP A 461 -31.18 8.59 0.34
N ALA A 462 -32.13 9.48 0.06
CA ALA A 462 -32.97 9.39 -1.14
C ALA A 462 -32.19 9.68 -2.43
N ALA A 463 -31.03 10.35 -2.31
CA ALA A 463 -30.09 10.55 -3.42
C ALA A 463 -29.15 9.36 -3.60
N MET A 464 -28.73 8.73 -2.50
CA MET A 464 -27.94 7.49 -2.52
C MET A 464 -28.73 6.32 -3.09
N SER A 465 -30.06 6.30 -2.89
CA SER A 465 -31.01 5.29 -3.38
C SER A 465 -31.45 5.48 -4.85
N GLU A 466 -30.77 6.32 -5.64
CA GLU A 466 -31.05 6.43 -7.08
C GLU A 466 -30.47 5.20 -7.81
N PRO A 467 -31.27 4.35 -8.49
CA PRO A 467 -30.79 3.04 -8.97
C PRO A 467 -29.60 3.09 -9.95
N ARG A 468 -29.48 4.19 -10.70
CA ARG A 468 -28.35 4.46 -11.60
C ARG A 468 -27.08 4.80 -10.82
N LEU A 469 -27.20 5.53 -9.72
CA LEU A 469 -26.10 5.81 -8.80
C LEU A 469 -25.68 4.53 -8.06
N GLU A 470 -26.61 3.76 -7.50
CA GLU A 470 -26.31 2.49 -6.82
C GLU A 470 -25.45 1.57 -7.71
N SER A 471 -25.87 1.41 -8.97
CA SER A 471 -25.17 0.62 -9.98
C SER A 471 -23.77 1.17 -10.30
N PHE A 472 -23.64 2.49 -10.40
CA PHE A 472 -22.36 3.18 -10.63
C PHE A 472 -21.41 3.04 -9.43
N VAL A 473 -21.90 3.26 -8.20
CA VAL A 473 -21.11 3.19 -6.97
C VAL A 473 -20.64 1.76 -6.69
N ALA A 474 -21.48 0.75 -6.93
CA ALA A 474 -21.08 -0.65 -6.82
C ALA A 474 -19.93 -1.00 -7.77
N ASP A 475 -20.04 -0.61 -9.05
CA ASP A 475 -18.97 -0.76 -10.05
C ASP A 475 -17.70 0.04 -9.71
N LEU A 476 -17.86 1.21 -9.09
CA LEU A 476 -16.77 2.11 -8.69
C LEU A 476 -15.97 1.51 -7.55
N LEU A 477 -16.62 1.13 -6.46
CA LEU A 477 -15.98 0.52 -5.30
C LEU A 477 -15.32 -0.82 -5.68
N ALA A 478 -15.96 -1.63 -6.52
CA ALA A 478 -15.34 -2.83 -7.09
C ALA A 478 -14.11 -2.49 -7.96
N SER A 479 -14.24 -1.55 -8.91
CA SER A 479 -13.13 -1.13 -9.78
C SER A 479 -11.94 -0.58 -9.00
N LEU A 480 -12.16 0.20 -7.93
CA LEU A 480 -11.08 0.74 -7.10
C LEU A 480 -10.43 -0.34 -6.23
N LYS A 481 -11.23 -1.28 -5.68
CA LYS A 481 -10.73 -2.43 -4.92
C LYS A 481 -9.85 -3.36 -5.78
N ASP A 482 -10.19 -3.54 -7.05
CA ASP A 482 -9.41 -4.32 -8.03
C ASP A 482 -8.12 -3.59 -8.51
N GLN A 483 -7.86 -2.38 -8.00
CA GLN A 483 -6.65 -1.58 -8.26
C GLN A 483 -5.89 -1.29 -6.94
N PRO A 484 -5.49 -2.30 -6.14
CA PRO A 484 -4.97 -2.10 -4.77
C PRO A 484 -3.66 -1.31 -4.70
N ASN A 485 -2.84 -1.37 -5.75
CA ASN A 485 -1.60 -0.60 -5.89
C ASN A 485 -1.84 0.82 -6.44
N GLY A 486 -3.03 1.08 -6.98
CA GLY A 486 -3.39 2.34 -7.63
C GLY A 486 -4.30 3.23 -6.79
N CYS A 487 -5.09 2.67 -5.87
CA CYS A 487 -6.02 3.41 -5.01
C CYS A 487 -6.01 2.85 -3.58
N ARG A 488 -5.95 3.74 -2.58
CA ARG A 488 -6.27 3.38 -1.18
C ARG A 488 -7.76 3.02 -1.04
N PRO A 489 -8.15 2.24 -0.01
CA PRO A 489 -9.56 1.94 0.26
C PRO A 489 -10.40 3.20 0.40
N ILE A 490 -11.67 3.13 -0.01
CA ILE A 490 -12.67 4.16 0.28
C ILE A 490 -13.32 3.78 1.62
N ASP A 491 -13.22 4.65 2.62
CA ASP A 491 -13.83 4.40 3.94
C ASP A 491 -15.31 4.86 3.96
N VAL A 492 -15.67 5.94 3.23
CA VAL A 492 -17.06 6.49 3.18
C VAL A 492 -17.41 6.96 1.76
N CYS A 493 -18.67 6.85 1.37
CA CYS A 493 -19.26 7.49 0.18
C CYS A 493 -20.68 8.01 0.53
N HIS A 494 -21.00 9.26 0.19
CA HIS A 494 -22.30 9.86 0.45
C HIS A 494 -22.68 10.94 -0.58
N ALA A 495 -23.94 11.37 -0.54
CA ALA A 495 -24.42 12.54 -1.25
C ALA A 495 -23.94 13.83 -0.54
N GLU A 496 -23.60 14.84 -1.34
CA GLU A 496 -23.11 16.14 -0.88
C GLU A 496 -24.15 17.26 -1.07
N ALA A 497 -23.80 18.49 -0.69
CA ALA A 497 -24.73 19.60 -0.53
C ALA A 497 -25.24 20.23 -1.84
N SER A 498 -24.68 19.92 -3.02
CA SER A 498 -25.24 20.33 -4.33
C SER A 498 -25.94 19.17 -5.05
N TRP A 499 -26.90 19.47 -5.91
CA TRP A 499 -27.69 18.46 -6.61
C TRP A 499 -26.82 17.60 -7.55
N GLY A 500 -26.78 16.30 -7.33
CA GLY A 500 -25.94 15.36 -8.07
C GLY A 500 -24.45 15.38 -7.65
N GLN A 501 -24.14 15.98 -6.50
CA GLN A 501 -22.81 15.95 -5.87
C GLN A 501 -22.68 14.73 -4.95
N TYR A 502 -21.51 14.11 -4.98
CA TYR A 502 -21.15 12.98 -4.16
C TYR A 502 -19.70 13.11 -3.69
N GLU A 503 -19.37 12.48 -2.57
CA GLU A 503 -18.01 12.46 -2.02
C GLU A 503 -17.49 11.02 -1.86
N LEU A 504 -16.18 10.83 -2.02
CA LEU A 504 -15.47 9.66 -1.53
C LEU A 504 -14.44 10.08 -0.47
N ALA A 505 -14.57 9.58 0.75
CA ALA A 505 -13.53 9.69 1.77
C ALA A 505 -12.50 8.57 1.59
N VAL A 506 -11.28 8.94 1.18
CA VAL A 506 -10.19 8.01 0.87
C VAL A 506 -9.36 7.74 2.12
N LYS A 507 -9.21 6.45 2.46
CA LYS A 507 -8.48 6.00 3.65
C LYS A 507 -7.04 6.50 3.66
N HIS A 508 -6.70 7.21 4.73
CA HIS A 508 -5.37 7.78 4.91
C HIS A 508 -4.24 6.73 4.84
N CYS A 509 -3.06 7.17 4.43
CA CYS A 509 -1.82 6.38 4.47
C CYS A 509 -0.62 7.25 4.89
N ASP A 510 0.49 6.60 5.23
CA ASP A 510 1.77 7.26 5.54
C ASP A 510 2.68 7.44 4.31
N GLU A 511 2.10 7.34 3.11
CA GLU A 511 2.79 7.50 1.83
C GLU A 511 2.04 8.51 0.94
N PRO A 512 2.27 9.83 1.11
CA PRO A 512 1.55 10.86 0.36
C PRO A 512 1.66 10.71 -1.17
N VAL A 513 2.74 10.11 -1.68
CA VAL A 513 2.86 9.78 -3.11
C VAL A 513 1.78 8.78 -3.54
N LYS A 514 1.51 7.73 -2.76
CA LYS A 514 0.41 6.78 -3.03
C LYS A 514 -0.96 7.43 -2.87
N MET A 515 -1.10 8.44 -2.01
CA MET A 515 -2.34 9.22 -1.90
C MET A 515 -2.57 10.08 -3.16
N ALA A 516 -1.53 10.73 -3.69
CA ALA A 516 -1.61 11.44 -4.96
C ALA A 516 -1.88 10.49 -6.15
N ASP A 517 -1.21 9.33 -6.21
CA ASP A 517 -1.49 8.26 -7.18
C ASP A 517 -2.97 7.80 -7.07
N SER A 518 -3.53 7.73 -5.85
CA SER A 518 -4.94 7.38 -5.60
C SER A 518 -5.92 8.43 -6.15
N VAL A 519 -5.66 9.72 -5.94
CA VAL A 519 -6.47 10.81 -6.54
C VAL A 519 -6.50 10.66 -8.06
N VAL A 520 -5.35 10.40 -8.70
CA VAL A 520 -5.27 10.21 -10.16
C VAL A 520 -6.06 8.97 -10.61
N THR A 521 -5.96 7.85 -9.89
CA THR A 521 -6.72 6.61 -10.18
C THR A 521 -8.23 6.81 -10.03
N ILE A 522 -8.67 7.54 -9.01
CA ILE A 522 -10.09 7.85 -8.76
C ILE A 522 -10.63 8.71 -9.91
N ARG A 523 -9.94 9.81 -10.28
CA ARG A 523 -10.35 10.67 -11.41
C ARG A 523 -10.54 9.89 -12.72
N GLN A 524 -9.61 8.99 -13.05
CA GLN A 524 -9.73 8.13 -14.23
C GLN A 524 -10.86 7.08 -14.12
N THR A 525 -11.03 6.48 -12.94
CA THR A 525 -12.03 5.44 -12.71
C THR A 525 -13.45 6.00 -12.74
N LEU A 526 -13.68 7.16 -12.10
CA LEU A 526 -14.94 7.91 -12.16
C LEU A 526 -15.31 8.21 -13.62
N ARG A 527 -14.39 8.79 -14.41
CA ARG A 527 -14.64 9.17 -15.82
C ARG A 527 -15.05 7.96 -16.66
N ARG A 528 -14.26 6.88 -16.60
CA ARG A 528 -14.52 5.62 -17.32
C ARG A 528 -15.85 4.98 -16.95
N LEU A 529 -16.23 5.02 -15.67
CA LEU A 529 -17.49 4.43 -15.21
C LEU A 529 -18.69 5.32 -15.51
N ALA A 530 -18.54 6.65 -15.49
CA ALA A 530 -19.60 7.56 -15.92
C ALA A 530 -19.93 7.27 -17.39
N ASP A 531 -18.92 7.15 -18.25
CA ASP A 531 -19.10 6.73 -19.64
C ASP A 531 -19.76 5.33 -19.77
N LYS A 532 -19.31 4.33 -18.99
CA LYS A 532 -19.91 2.98 -18.97
C LYS A 532 -21.41 3.00 -18.62
N HIS A 533 -21.81 3.86 -17.69
CA HIS A 533 -23.19 4.00 -17.20
C HIS A 533 -24.03 5.03 -17.98
N GLY A 534 -23.49 5.64 -19.05
CA GLY A 534 -24.18 6.67 -19.83
C GLY A 534 -24.35 8.01 -19.10
N LEU A 535 -23.62 8.21 -18.01
CA LEU A 535 -23.63 9.41 -17.17
C LEU A 535 -22.54 10.39 -17.62
N GLY A 536 -22.74 11.67 -17.30
CA GLY A 536 -21.70 12.69 -17.31
C GLY A 536 -21.04 12.83 -15.95
N LEU A 537 -19.78 13.26 -15.94
CA LEU A 537 -18.99 13.55 -14.76
C LEU A 537 -18.39 14.95 -14.89
N CYS A 538 -18.31 15.68 -13.77
CA CYS A 538 -17.48 16.88 -13.69
C CYS A 538 -16.79 16.95 -12.33
N LEU A 539 -15.50 17.31 -12.35
CA LEU A 539 -14.65 17.53 -11.17
C LEU A 539 -14.28 19.02 -10.98
N LEU A 540 -15.01 19.92 -11.64
CA LEU A 540 -14.80 21.36 -11.50
C LEU A 540 -15.34 21.89 -10.17
N PRO A 541 -14.67 22.87 -9.53
CA PRO A 541 -15.01 23.27 -8.17
C PRO A 541 -16.29 24.11 -8.07
N LYS A 542 -16.83 24.65 -9.16
CA LYS A 542 -18.07 25.43 -9.15
C LYS A 542 -18.81 25.30 -10.49
N LEU A 543 -19.93 24.57 -10.52
CA LEU A 543 -20.72 24.39 -11.74
C LEU A 543 -21.66 25.57 -12.07
N SER A 544 -22.22 26.22 -11.05
CA SER A 544 -23.06 27.41 -11.23
C SER A 544 -22.93 28.33 -10.01
N GLU A 545 -23.28 29.60 -10.16
CA GLU A 545 -23.14 30.61 -9.09
C GLU A 545 -23.91 30.22 -7.81
N THR A 546 -25.05 29.55 -7.96
CA THR A 546 -25.95 29.14 -6.85
C THR A 546 -25.65 27.77 -6.26
N ALA A 547 -24.91 26.90 -6.95
CA ALA A 547 -24.50 25.60 -6.43
C ALA A 547 -23.45 25.76 -5.31
N VAL A 548 -23.39 24.85 -4.34
CA VAL A 548 -22.17 24.76 -3.53
C VAL A 548 -21.01 24.24 -4.38
N GLY A 549 -19.78 24.50 -3.96
CA GLY A 549 -18.59 24.07 -4.71
C GLY A 549 -18.10 22.68 -4.32
N SER A 550 -17.34 22.05 -5.21
CA SER A 550 -16.72 20.73 -4.98
C SER A 550 -15.25 20.88 -4.58
N GLY A 551 -14.86 20.24 -3.47
CA GLY A 551 -13.51 20.21 -2.93
C GLY A 551 -12.71 18.93 -3.19
N LEU A 552 -11.44 19.00 -2.79
CA LEU A 552 -10.53 17.89 -2.57
C LEU A 552 -9.85 18.13 -1.20
N HIS A 553 -10.61 18.04 -0.10
CA HIS A 553 -10.05 18.36 1.21
C HIS A 553 -8.94 17.38 1.55
N SER A 554 -7.87 17.85 2.20
CA SER A 554 -6.72 17.01 2.54
C SER A 554 -6.42 17.03 4.03
N HIS A 555 -6.30 15.85 4.62
CA HIS A 555 -6.14 15.63 6.05
C HIS A 555 -4.72 15.21 6.36
N TRP A 556 -4.09 15.88 7.34
CA TRP A 556 -2.67 15.78 7.61
C TRP A 556 -2.40 15.43 9.07
N SER A 557 -1.61 14.37 9.25
CA SER A 557 -1.00 13.99 10.52
C SER A 557 0.43 13.49 10.24
N PHE A 558 1.19 13.18 11.28
CA PHE A 558 2.53 12.62 11.13
C PHE A 558 2.98 11.92 12.40
N TYR A 559 3.93 10.99 12.27
CA TYR A 559 4.56 10.31 13.39
C TYR A 559 6.09 10.42 13.33
N GLU A 560 6.76 10.24 14.47
CA GLU A 560 8.22 10.35 14.52
C GLU A 560 8.92 9.08 14.03
N VAL A 561 9.99 9.28 13.25
CA VAL A 561 10.89 8.24 12.72
C VAL A 561 12.34 8.50 13.09
N ASP A 562 13.14 7.43 13.15
CA ASP A 562 14.59 7.51 13.32
C ASP A 562 15.32 7.94 12.03
N SER A 563 16.65 8.05 12.09
CA SER A 563 17.49 8.41 10.94
C SER A 563 17.45 7.40 9.79
N GLU A 564 17.05 6.15 10.05
CA GLU A 564 16.87 5.10 9.05
C GLU A 564 15.48 5.17 8.40
N GLY A 565 14.50 5.81 9.06
CA GLY A 565 13.11 5.97 8.60
C GLY A 565 12.14 4.98 9.24
N ARG A 566 12.56 4.27 10.31
CA ARG A 566 11.71 3.38 11.10
C ARG A 566 10.90 4.18 12.10
N GLN A 567 9.64 3.80 12.32
CA GLN A 567 8.79 4.42 13.34
C GLN A 567 9.42 4.21 14.74
N LEU A 568 9.50 5.28 15.54
CA LEU A 568 9.97 5.15 16.91
C LEU A 568 8.98 4.34 17.76
N SER A 569 9.47 3.44 18.60
CA SER A 569 8.61 2.62 19.46
C SER A 569 7.80 3.50 20.42
N GLY A 570 6.48 3.30 20.47
CA GLY A 570 5.55 4.17 21.21
C GLY A 570 5.23 5.52 20.54
N SER A 571 5.69 5.76 19.31
CA SER A 571 5.36 6.97 18.53
C SER A 571 3.88 7.01 18.18
N ALA A 572 3.13 7.78 18.98
CA ALA A 572 1.78 8.22 18.67
C ALA A 572 1.81 9.31 17.56
N ASN A 573 0.63 9.83 17.22
CA ASN A 573 0.49 10.98 16.32
C ASN A 573 1.26 12.20 16.87
N ALA A 574 2.38 12.54 16.23
CA ALA A 574 3.28 13.62 16.63
C ALA A 574 2.76 15.02 16.28
N LEU A 575 1.61 15.12 15.61
CA LEU A 575 0.83 16.36 15.51
C LEU A 575 0.35 16.83 16.90
N VAL A 576 0.09 15.91 17.84
CA VAL A 576 -0.66 16.20 19.07
C VAL A 576 0.12 15.98 20.37
N SER A 577 -0.34 16.64 21.43
CA SER A 577 0.22 16.54 22.78
C SER A 577 -0.84 16.90 23.83
N PRO A 578 -1.04 16.09 24.89
CA PRO A 578 -2.01 16.38 25.95
C PRO A 578 -1.78 17.69 26.72
N SER A 579 -0.53 18.15 26.78
CA SER A 579 -0.15 19.40 27.46
C SER A 579 -0.11 20.62 26.54
N GLY A 580 -0.36 20.43 25.23
CA GLY A 580 -0.25 21.47 24.23
C GLY A 580 -1.54 22.28 24.04
N PRO A 581 -1.46 23.56 23.64
CA PRO A 581 -2.63 24.36 23.29
C PRO A 581 -3.50 23.65 22.23
N TYR A 582 -4.80 23.55 22.47
CA TYR A 582 -5.77 22.86 21.59
C TYR A 582 -5.43 21.38 21.31
N GLY A 583 -4.58 20.77 22.15
CA GLY A 583 -4.10 19.40 21.97
C GLY A 583 -2.96 19.26 20.95
N LEU A 584 -2.37 20.35 20.44
CA LEU A 584 -1.27 20.30 19.46
C LEU A 584 0.11 20.15 20.12
N SER A 585 0.99 19.32 19.56
CA SER A 585 2.41 19.34 19.89
C SER A 585 3.05 20.64 19.39
N ALA A 586 4.24 21.00 19.89
CA ALA A 586 5.00 22.13 19.36
C ALA A 586 5.29 21.95 17.85
N LYS A 587 5.69 20.74 17.42
CA LYS A 587 5.87 20.42 15.99
C LYS A 587 4.57 20.57 15.20
N GLY A 588 3.43 20.13 15.74
CA GLY A 588 2.12 20.27 15.13
C GLY A 588 1.69 21.72 14.93
N GLY A 589 1.78 22.53 15.99
CA GLY A 589 1.52 23.96 15.92
C GLY A 589 2.41 24.67 14.91
N HIS A 590 3.72 24.39 14.91
CA HIS A 590 4.64 24.97 13.93
C HIS A 590 4.37 24.51 12.50
N PHE A 591 3.96 23.25 12.27
CA PHE A 591 3.60 22.76 10.93
C PHE A 591 2.36 23.49 10.41
N MET A 592 1.29 23.56 11.20
CA MET A 592 0.07 24.28 10.84
C MET A 592 0.33 25.78 10.62
N ALA A 593 1.20 26.39 11.44
CA ALA A 593 1.61 27.79 11.26
C ALA A 593 2.34 28.00 9.92
N GLY A 594 3.19 27.06 9.51
CA GLY A 594 3.84 27.08 8.21
C GLY A 594 2.87 26.97 7.04
N VAL A 595 1.87 26.09 7.12
CA VAL A 595 0.81 26.00 6.09
C VAL A 595 -0.01 27.31 6.03
N LEU A 596 -0.35 27.87 7.19
CA LEU A 596 -1.11 29.12 7.31
C LEU A 596 -0.32 30.36 6.82
N ASP A 597 0.98 30.45 7.13
CA ASP A 597 1.88 31.53 6.67
C ASP A 597 1.90 31.63 5.14
N HIS A 598 1.88 30.48 4.48
CA HIS A 598 2.01 30.35 3.02
C HIS A 598 0.67 30.19 2.28
N LEU A 599 -0.46 30.18 2.99
CA LEU A 599 -1.79 29.80 2.47
C LEU A 599 -2.22 30.60 1.23
N CYS A 600 -1.98 31.92 1.21
CA CYS A 600 -2.30 32.77 0.05
C CYS A 600 -1.56 32.33 -1.23
N ALA A 601 -0.30 31.93 -1.13
CA ALA A 601 0.47 31.42 -2.27
C ALA A 601 0.10 29.97 -2.62
N LEU A 602 -0.24 29.18 -1.60
CA LEU A 602 -0.63 27.78 -1.73
C LEU A 602 -1.90 27.60 -2.58
N THR A 603 -2.90 28.49 -2.44
CA THR A 603 -4.13 28.46 -3.27
C THR A 603 -3.86 28.43 -4.78
N ALA A 604 -2.78 29.05 -5.26
CA ALA A 604 -2.43 29.04 -6.68
C ALA A 604 -2.11 27.63 -7.22
N VAL A 605 -1.75 26.69 -6.34
CA VAL A 605 -1.37 25.30 -6.66
C VAL A 605 -2.49 24.33 -6.31
N THR A 606 -3.10 24.50 -5.13
CA THR A 606 -4.17 23.62 -4.63
C THR A 606 -5.52 23.90 -5.27
N MET A 607 -5.71 25.12 -5.81
CA MET A 607 -6.93 25.57 -6.51
C MET A 607 -6.59 26.21 -7.87
N PRO A 608 -5.98 25.48 -8.83
CA PRO A 608 -5.22 26.10 -9.90
C PRO A 608 -6.02 26.39 -11.19
N THR A 609 -7.35 26.55 -11.14
CA THR A 609 -8.16 26.99 -12.29
C THR A 609 -8.85 28.32 -12.01
N THR A 610 -9.28 29.03 -13.04
CA THR A 610 -10.12 30.23 -12.90
C THR A 610 -11.45 29.87 -12.22
N ASN A 611 -12.05 28.72 -12.58
CA ASN A 611 -13.25 28.19 -11.95
C ASN A 611 -13.08 27.91 -10.45
N SER A 612 -11.90 27.44 -10.01
CA SER A 612 -11.59 27.19 -8.60
C SER A 612 -11.89 28.39 -7.70
N PHE A 613 -11.55 29.60 -8.14
CA PHE A 613 -11.77 30.81 -7.34
C PHE A 613 -13.23 31.25 -7.26
N ARG A 614 -14.13 30.72 -8.11
CA ARG A 614 -15.58 30.89 -7.95
C ARG A 614 -16.16 30.13 -6.75
N ARG A 615 -15.37 29.21 -6.14
CA ARG A 615 -15.66 28.60 -4.83
C ARG A 615 -15.28 29.53 -3.66
N MET A 616 -14.41 30.53 -3.86
CA MET A 616 -13.91 31.44 -2.82
C MET A 616 -14.88 32.58 -2.48
N VAL A 617 -16.13 32.22 -2.21
CA VAL A 617 -17.23 33.10 -1.81
C VAL A 617 -17.65 32.75 -0.39
N ASP A 618 -17.96 33.77 0.42
CA ASP A 618 -18.31 33.59 1.82
C ASP A 618 -19.68 32.85 1.93
N GLY A 619 -19.85 32.00 2.96
CA GLY A 619 -21.05 31.16 3.14
C GLY A 619 -21.11 29.85 2.33
N TYR A 620 -20.02 29.47 1.63
CA TYR A 620 -19.94 28.25 0.80
C TYR A 620 -18.90 27.21 1.30
N TRP A 621 -18.61 27.17 2.61
CA TRP A 621 -17.73 26.18 3.26
C TRP A 621 -16.27 26.10 2.74
N ALA A 622 -15.85 27.10 1.96
CA ALA A 622 -14.55 27.10 1.27
C ALA A 622 -13.39 27.68 2.10
N GLY A 623 -13.69 28.54 3.07
CA GLY A 623 -12.72 29.29 3.86
C GLY A 623 -12.01 30.37 3.06
N THR A 624 -12.43 31.62 3.25
CA THR A 624 -12.02 32.74 2.37
C THR A 624 -11.03 33.71 3.00
N TYR A 625 -10.62 33.46 4.24
CA TYR A 625 -9.68 34.28 5.02
C TYR A 625 -8.50 33.42 5.50
N ARG A 626 -7.31 34.03 5.65
CA ARG A 626 -6.09 33.36 6.13
C ARG A 626 -6.18 33.14 7.63
N CYS A 627 -6.93 32.13 8.02
CA CYS A 627 -7.20 31.75 9.40
C CYS A 627 -7.30 30.23 9.56
N TRP A 628 -7.45 29.77 10.80
CA TRP A 628 -7.74 28.38 11.15
C TRP A 628 -8.71 28.31 12.31
N GLY A 629 -9.45 27.21 12.45
CA GLY A 629 -10.40 27.01 13.55
C GLY A 629 -10.37 25.58 14.09
N TYR A 630 -10.92 25.39 15.30
CA TYR A 630 -11.06 24.06 15.93
C TYR A 630 -12.48 23.55 15.67
N GLU A 631 -12.61 22.41 15.00
CA GLU A 631 -13.91 21.90 14.50
C GLU A 631 -14.74 22.88 13.65
N ASP A 632 -14.09 23.94 13.16
CA ASP A 632 -14.67 24.95 12.30
C ASP A 632 -14.62 24.49 10.84
N LYS A 633 -15.78 24.14 10.27
CA LYS A 633 -15.90 23.74 8.86
C LYS A 633 -15.87 24.91 7.88
N GLU A 634 -15.91 26.15 8.34
CA GLU A 634 -15.80 27.33 7.47
C GLU A 634 -14.35 27.84 7.38
N ALA A 635 -13.49 27.56 8.35
CA ALA A 635 -12.06 27.89 8.27
C ALA A 635 -11.33 27.07 7.19
N PRO A 636 -10.45 27.66 6.35
CA PRO A 636 -9.75 26.92 5.29
C PRO A 636 -8.70 25.93 5.82
N ILE A 637 -8.27 26.11 7.08
CA ILE A 637 -7.53 25.12 7.85
C ILE A 637 -8.38 24.77 9.09
N ARG A 638 -8.84 23.54 9.19
CA ARG A 638 -9.61 23.03 10.34
C ARG A 638 -8.74 22.08 11.15
N LEU A 639 -8.62 22.30 12.46
CA LEU A 639 -8.08 21.30 13.37
C LEU A 639 -9.20 20.31 13.69
N CYS A 640 -9.07 19.08 13.19
CA CYS A 640 -10.10 18.06 13.28
C CYS A 640 -10.07 17.40 14.66
N GLY A 641 -11.18 17.56 15.37
CA GLY A 641 -11.35 17.19 16.76
C GLY A 641 -11.43 15.68 17.02
N ILE A 642 -11.93 15.36 18.20
CA ILE A 642 -11.90 14.03 18.80
C ILE A 642 -12.76 13.06 17.98
N ASP A 643 -12.16 11.98 17.51
CA ASP A 643 -12.92 10.82 17.01
C ASP A 643 -13.71 10.20 18.17
N THR A 644 -15.04 10.32 18.10
CA THR A 644 -16.00 9.81 19.07
C THR A 644 -16.37 8.34 18.85
N PHE A 645 -15.84 7.69 17.81
CA PHE A 645 -16.19 6.34 17.39
C PHE A 645 -15.12 5.28 17.71
N THR A 646 -13.87 5.66 17.98
CA THR A 646 -12.85 4.71 18.46
C THR A 646 -12.94 4.47 19.97
N ALA A 647 -12.79 3.20 20.37
CA ALA A 647 -12.73 2.78 21.77
C ALA A 647 -11.56 3.38 22.58
N ASN A 648 -10.63 4.08 21.91
CA ASN A 648 -9.44 4.72 22.47
C ASN A 648 -9.46 6.26 22.28
N ALA A 649 -10.64 6.89 22.16
CA ALA A 649 -10.79 8.34 22.02
C ALA A 649 -9.97 9.10 23.09
N THR A 650 -8.87 9.75 22.69
CA THR A 650 -7.87 10.32 23.60
C THR A 650 -8.23 11.71 24.14
N GLY A 651 -9.29 12.34 23.62
CA GLY A 651 -9.59 13.74 23.86
C GLY A 651 -8.73 14.72 23.06
N LEU A 652 -7.89 14.24 22.14
CA LEU A 652 -7.00 15.05 21.29
C LEU A 652 -7.49 15.11 19.83
N PRO A 653 -7.01 16.10 19.05
CA PRO A 653 -7.16 16.07 17.59
C PRO A 653 -6.53 14.82 16.94
N ASN A 654 -7.00 14.47 15.75
CA ASN A 654 -6.41 13.37 14.96
C ASN A 654 -5.61 13.87 13.75
N ASN A 655 -6.06 14.93 13.11
CA ASN A 655 -5.42 15.54 11.95
C ASN A 655 -5.78 17.03 11.89
N PHE A 656 -5.17 17.76 10.97
CA PHE A 656 -5.75 19.00 10.48
C PHE A 656 -6.09 18.87 8.99
N GLU A 657 -7.17 19.52 8.59
CA GLU A 657 -7.78 19.52 7.26
C GLU A 657 -7.43 20.82 6.55
N VAL A 658 -7.01 20.74 5.28
CA VAL A 658 -6.82 21.87 4.37
C VAL A 658 -7.93 21.82 3.32
N LYS A 659 -8.88 22.77 3.40
CA LYS A 659 -10.12 22.80 2.59
C LYS A 659 -9.95 23.52 1.25
N CYS A 660 -9.01 24.45 1.16
CA CYS A 660 -8.71 25.25 -0.03
C CYS A 660 -7.88 24.44 -1.05
N MET A 661 -8.38 23.26 -1.42
CA MET A 661 -7.83 22.34 -2.40
C MET A 661 -9.00 21.72 -3.18
N ASP A 662 -8.82 21.48 -4.47
CA ASP A 662 -9.86 20.93 -5.35
C ASP A 662 -9.33 19.90 -6.37
N ALA A 663 -10.24 19.16 -6.98
CA ALA A 663 -9.92 18.03 -7.86
C ALA A 663 -9.26 18.42 -9.20
N THR A 664 -9.23 19.72 -9.55
CA THR A 664 -8.52 20.21 -10.74
C THR A 664 -7.01 20.32 -10.53
N CYS A 665 -6.54 20.25 -9.28
CA CYS A 665 -5.13 20.37 -8.99
C CYS A 665 -4.28 19.21 -9.54
N ASN A 666 -2.98 19.48 -9.68
CA ASN A 666 -2.00 18.41 -9.72
C ASN A 666 -1.77 17.94 -8.28
N PRO A 667 -2.22 16.73 -7.87
CA PRO A 667 -2.19 16.33 -6.47
C PRO A 667 -0.76 16.19 -5.95
N TYR A 668 0.21 15.85 -6.81
CA TYR A 668 1.61 15.78 -6.41
C TYR A 668 2.17 17.15 -6.03
N LEU A 669 1.94 18.18 -6.86
CA LEU A 669 2.40 19.55 -6.57
C LEU A 669 1.67 20.16 -5.37
N ALA A 670 0.35 19.94 -5.26
CA ALA A 670 -0.46 20.42 -4.15
C ALA A 670 0.05 19.85 -2.80
N MET A 671 0.18 18.53 -2.70
CA MET A 671 0.69 17.86 -1.51
C MET A 671 2.16 18.24 -1.21
N ALA A 672 2.99 18.38 -2.24
CA ALA A 672 4.39 18.78 -2.05
C ALA A 672 4.51 20.21 -1.48
N ALA A 673 3.67 21.13 -1.96
CA ALA A 673 3.62 22.50 -1.45
C ALA A 673 3.15 22.52 0.01
N ILE A 674 2.10 21.77 0.38
CA ILE A 674 1.63 21.66 1.78
C ILE A 674 2.76 21.17 2.70
N ILE A 675 3.43 20.07 2.33
CA ILE A 675 4.55 19.52 3.11
C ILE A 675 5.69 20.55 3.22
N ALA A 676 6.10 21.17 2.12
CA ALA A 676 7.18 22.17 2.12
C ALA A 676 6.88 23.37 3.03
N CYS A 677 5.63 23.85 3.05
CA CYS A 677 5.18 24.95 3.91
C CYS A 677 5.19 24.54 5.39
N GLY A 678 4.64 23.36 5.72
CA GLY A 678 4.65 22.85 7.09
C GLY A 678 6.04 22.61 7.66
N LEU A 679 6.94 21.99 6.87
CA LEU A 679 8.34 21.84 7.25
C LEU A 679 9.07 23.19 7.40
N ASN A 680 8.65 24.23 6.66
CA ASN A 680 9.18 25.58 6.83
C ASN A 680 8.78 26.19 8.18
N GLY A 681 7.52 26.02 8.58
CA GLY A 681 7.02 26.44 9.88
C GLY A 681 7.75 25.76 11.04
N ILE A 682 7.95 24.44 10.97
CA ILE A 682 8.79 23.71 11.95
C ILE A 682 10.22 24.27 11.97
N LYS A 683 10.85 24.48 10.81
CA LYS A 683 12.23 24.99 10.72
C LYS A 683 12.40 26.40 11.31
N LYS A 684 11.39 27.25 11.23
CA LYS A 684 11.38 28.60 11.81
C LYS A 684 10.96 28.62 13.29
N GLY A 685 10.25 27.60 13.76
CA GLY A 685 9.47 27.68 15.00
C GLY A 685 8.30 28.67 14.89
N SER A 686 7.65 28.78 13.71
CA SER A 686 6.55 29.74 13.47
C SER A 686 5.45 29.57 14.53
N PRO A 687 5.06 30.63 15.26
CA PRO A 687 3.98 30.54 16.25
C PRO A 687 2.62 30.45 15.53
N LEU A 688 1.82 29.45 15.88
CA LEU A 688 0.43 29.35 15.41
C LEU A 688 -0.40 30.47 16.08
N PRO A 689 -1.06 31.37 15.33
CA PRO A 689 -1.94 32.38 15.92
C PRO A 689 -3.15 31.71 16.60
N PRO A 690 -3.90 32.43 17.46
CA PRO A 690 -5.14 31.91 18.02
C PRO A 690 -6.14 31.50 16.91
N PRO A 691 -6.94 30.44 17.11
CA PRO A 691 -7.98 30.05 16.17
C PRO A 691 -9.11 31.08 16.15
N VAL A 692 -9.88 31.08 15.07
CA VAL A 692 -11.19 31.74 15.00
C VAL A 692 -12.14 31.09 16.01
N ARG A 693 -13.07 31.87 16.58
CA ARG A 693 -13.99 31.45 17.65
C ARG A 693 -15.42 31.99 17.47
N CYS A 694 -15.76 32.40 16.25
CA CYS A 694 -17.02 33.00 15.86
C CYS A 694 -17.24 32.77 14.36
N ASP A 695 -18.42 33.12 13.86
CA ASP A 695 -18.69 33.23 12.43
C ASP A 695 -17.61 34.12 11.76
N LEU A 696 -17.11 33.68 10.60
CA LEU A 696 -16.08 34.40 9.85
C LEU A 696 -16.61 35.71 9.24
N ALA A 697 -17.91 35.78 8.92
CA ALA A 697 -18.54 36.97 8.37
C ALA A 697 -18.50 38.15 9.36
N ASP A 698 -18.64 37.87 10.67
CA ASP A 698 -18.67 38.90 11.73
C ASP A 698 -17.31 39.57 11.97
N ARG A 699 -16.20 38.91 11.63
CA ARG A 699 -14.82 39.38 11.91
C ARG A 699 -13.88 39.35 10.71
N ALA A 700 -14.43 39.31 9.50
CA ALA A 700 -13.71 39.36 8.22
C ALA A 700 -12.58 40.40 8.15
N ALA A 701 -12.77 41.57 8.77
CA ALA A 701 -11.79 42.67 8.77
C ALA A 701 -10.52 42.40 9.61
N GLU A 702 -10.50 41.36 10.46
CA GLU A 702 -9.35 41.02 11.31
C GLU A 702 -8.37 40.05 10.65
N TYR A 703 -8.76 39.43 9.52
CA TYR A 703 -7.98 38.39 8.84
C TYR A 703 -7.63 38.83 7.41
N GLU A 704 -6.45 38.43 6.93
CA GLU A 704 -6.08 38.68 5.53
C GLU A 704 -7.00 37.85 4.61
N SER A 705 -7.68 38.45 3.63
CA SER A 705 -8.42 37.69 2.63
C SER A 705 -7.47 36.78 1.85
N LEU A 706 -7.87 35.53 1.63
CA LEU A 706 -7.24 34.71 0.60
C LEU A 706 -7.51 35.31 -0.79
N PRO A 707 -6.70 34.98 -1.81
CA PRO A 707 -6.94 35.43 -3.18
C PRO A 707 -8.35 35.06 -3.65
N ARG A 708 -9.02 36.00 -4.32
CA ARG A 708 -10.37 35.83 -4.88
C ARG A 708 -10.36 35.52 -6.38
N ASP A 709 -9.17 35.39 -6.96
CA ASP A 709 -8.94 35.05 -8.37
C ASP A 709 -7.56 34.38 -8.55
N LEU A 710 -7.40 33.64 -9.65
CA LEU A 710 -6.17 32.89 -9.95
C LEU A 710 -4.98 33.80 -10.25
N ALA A 711 -5.18 35.03 -10.76
CA ALA A 711 -4.09 35.94 -11.09
C ALA A 711 -3.41 36.45 -9.80
N SER A 712 -4.22 36.90 -8.84
CA SER A 712 -3.81 37.29 -7.49
C SER A 712 -3.09 36.17 -6.74
N ALA A 713 -3.60 34.93 -6.85
CA ALA A 713 -2.95 33.75 -6.27
C ALA A 713 -1.59 33.47 -6.92
N VAL A 714 -1.52 33.51 -8.25
CA VAL A 714 -0.27 33.33 -9.02
C VAL A 714 0.75 34.44 -8.73
N ASP A 715 0.32 35.67 -8.42
CA ASP A 715 1.20 36.75 -7.96
C ASP A 715 1.76 36.50 -6.55
N ARG A 716 0.95 35.99 -5.61
CA ARG A 716 1.45 35.51 -4.31
C ARG A 716 2.48 34.39 -4.50
N LEU A 717 2.18 33.39 -5.32
CA LEU A 717 3.07 32.27 -5.62
C LEU A 717 4.43 32.68 -6.20
N LYS A 718 4.49 33.69 -7.08
CA LYS A 718 5.77 34.21 -7.62
C LYS A 718 6.71 34.76 -6.54
N SER A 719 6.15 35.29 -5.46
CA SER A 719 6.93 35.81 -4.32
C SER A 719 7.31 34.73 -3.29
N ASP A 720 6.72 33.53 -3.40
CA ASP A 720 6.90 32.47 -2.43
C ASP A 720 8.16 31.64 -2.69
N THR A 721 9.19 31.91 -1.90
CA THR A 721 10.48 31.22 -1.99
C THR A 721 10.46 29.79 -1.44
N VAL A 722 9.40 29.39 -0.72
CA VAL A 722 9.27 28.06 -0.11
C VAL A 722 8.65 27.11 -1.11
N ILE A 723 7.49 27.47 -1.69
CA ILE A 723 6.84 26.68 -2.73
C ILE A 723 7.69 26.70 -4.01
N GLY A 724 8.17 27.87 -4.42
CA GLY A 724 9.08 27.99 -5.58
C GLY A 724 10.42 27.28 -5.39
N GLY A 725 10.89 27.17 -4.13
CA GLY A 725 12.06 26.39 -3.76
C GLY A 725 11.81 24.88 -3.86
N ALA A 726 10.67 24.40 -3.36
CA ALA A 726 10.29 22.99 -3.40
C ALA A 726 10.06 22.47 -4.82
N PHE A 727 9.49 23.27 -5.72
CA PHE A 727 9.25 22.86 -7.11
C PHE A 727 10.49 22.97 -7.99
N GLY A 728 11.48 23.76 -7.57
CA GLY A 728 12.64 24.10 -8.39
C GLY A 728 12.30 25.07 -9.54
N LYS A 729 13.35 25.75 -10.03
CA LYS A 729 13.24 26.94 -10.89
C LYS A 729 12.42 26.74 -12.18
N THR A 730 12.46 25.56 -12.78
CA THR A 730 11.82 25.32 -14.08
C THR A 730 10.35 24.93 -13.95
N ILE A 731 9.99 24.07 -12.99
CA ILE A 731 8.59 23.68 -12.77
C ILE A 731 7.78 24.91 -12.33
N ILE A 732 8.26 25.69 -11.36
CA ILE A 732 7.55 26.90 -10.92
C ILE A 732 7.37 27.93 -12.05
N LYS A 733 8.39 28.10 -12.90
CA LYS A 733 8.35 29.02 -14.04
C LYS A 733 7.32 28.58 -15.08
N ASN A 734 7.31 27.30 -15.44
CA ASN A 734 6.36 26.78 -16.40
C ASN A 734 4.93 26.75 -15.84
N PHE A 735 4.76 26.40 -14.56
CA PHE A 735 3.48 26.48 -13.86
C PHE A 735 2.89 27.90 -13.94
N VAL A 736 3.67 28.92 -13.58
CA VAL A 736 3.27 30.33 -13.70
C VAL A 736 2.97 30.74 -15.15
N ALA A 737 3.72 30.21 -16.14
CA ALA A 737 3.46 30.49 -17.55
C ALA A 737 2.16 29.86 -18.06
N VAL A 738 1.87 28.61 -17.67
CA VAL A 738 0.63 27.90 -17.98
C VAL A 738 -0.57 28.62 -17.35
N LYS A 739 -0.52 28.91 -16.05
CA LYS A 739 -1.63 29.57 -15.35
C LYS A 739 -1.92 30.97 -15.93
N LYS A 740 -0.90 31.72 -16.35
CA LYS A 740 -1.09 33.00 -17.08
C LYS A 740 -1.83 32.83 -18.41
N ALA A 741 -1.52 31.78 -19.18
CA ALA A 741 -2.20 31.52 -20.44
C ALA A 741 -3.65 31.10 -20.21
N GLU A 742 -3.92 30.30 -19.19
CA GLU A 742 -5.27 29.88 -18.80
C GLU A 742 -6.12 31.07 -18.32
N ILE A 743 -5.57 31.95 -17.47
CA ILE A 743 -6.24 33.21 -17.08
C ILE A 743 -6.63 34.02 -18.32
N GLU A 744 -5.69 34.25 -19.24
CA GLU A 744 -5.94 35.05 -20.46
C GLU A 744 -6.96 34.39 -21.40
N HIS A 745 -7.03 33.06 -21.45
CA HIS A 745 -7.96 32.31 -22.27
C HIS A 745 -9.40 32.30 -21.71
N PHE A 746 -9.55 32.18 -20.39
CA PHE A 746 -10.87 32.03 -19.74
C PHE A 746 -11.49 33.32 -19.20
N LYS A 747 -10.75 34.45 -19.13
CA LYS A 747 -11.16 35.71 -18.49
C LYS A 747 -12.54 36.28 -18.91
N ASP A 748 -12.94 36.08 -20.16
CA ASP A 748 -14.14 36.69 -20.75
C ASP A 748 -15.32 35.70 -20.79
N LEU A 749 -15.14 34.45 -20.33
CA LEU A 749 -16.20 33.43 -20.32
C LEU A 749 -17.12 33.57 -19.11
N SER A 750 -18.42 33.37 -19.34
CA SER A 750 -19.36 33.08 -18.25
C SER A 750 -19.05 31.74 -17.59
N ILE A 751 -19.55 31.53 -16.37
CA ILE A 751 -19.38 30.26 -15.65
C ILE A 751 -19.88 29.05 -16.47
N ASP A 752 -21.01 29.20 -17.17
CA ASP A 752 -21.59 28.15 -18.00
C ASP A 752 -20.70 27.79 -19.21
N GLU A 753 -20.03 28.77 -19.81
CA GLU A 753 -19.10 28.58 -20.93
C GLU A 753 -17.78 27.97 -20.45
N GLU A 754 -17.24 28.48 -19.35
CA GLU A 754 -16.03 27.96 -18.70
C GLU A 754 -16.21 26.50 -18.26
N VAL A 755 -17.34 26.17 -17.62
CA VAL A 755 -17.67 24.81 -17.20
C VAL A 755 -17.82 23.88 -18.41
N LYS A 756 -18.50 24.31 -19.48
CA LYS A 756 -18.61 23.51 -20.72
C LYS A 756 -17.26 23.31 -21.42
N ALA A 757 -16.36 24.29 -21.35
CA ALA A 757 -15.01 24.18 -21.92
C ALA A 757 -14.09 23.23 -21.13
N LEU A 758 -14.31 23.08 -19.81
CA LEU A 758 -13.41 22.34 -18.93
C LEU A 758 -13.96 21.00 -18.40
N ALA A 759 -15.26 20.72 -18.50
CA ALA A 759 -15.89 19.52 -17.91
C ALA A 759 -15.42 18.17 -18.52
N ASP A 760 -14.94 18.19 -19.77
CA ASP A 760 -14.30 17.02 -20.41
C ASP A 760 -12.83 16.85 -19.98
N THR A 761 -12.17 17.93 -19.55
CA THR A 761 -10.78 17.94 -19.04
C THR A 761 -10.70 17.49 -17.57
N PHE A 762 -11.67 17.89 -16.75
CA PHE A 762 -11.70 17.67 -15.31
C PHE A 762 -12.86 16.77 -14.88
#